data_AF-A0AAD0PVQ5-F1
#
_entry.id   AF-A0AAD0PVQ5-F1
#
_cell.length_a   1.000
_cell.length_b   1.000
_cell.length_c   1.000
_cell.angle_alpha   90.00
_cell.angle_beta   90.00
_cell.angle_gamma   90.00
#
_symmetry.space_group_name_H-M   'P 1'
#
loop_
_entity.id
_entity.type
_entity.pdbx_description
1 polymer ?
#
loop_
_entity_poly.entity_id
_entity_poly.type
_entity_poly.pdbx_seq_one_letter_code
_entity_poly.pdbx_strand_id
1 'polypeptide(L)'
;MWTTGATWDTGTPTALGQSLLRRNLQIVVDRANSRTLAQETAAYFDDRRDQSYSAISGLGSLSDAYKAGAGAFTTITQFDDSNKTVKYDDKGNGAGSSSSALGKVVDLVGAVRNDASTTPAKSHYLYPRPWRQSLDGQNLAFVVAPSLRPAESTTPASDSGFPSGHTNAAYLSAYALAYAIPERFSELMLRASEIGDNRIEAGMHSPLDVIGGRITATYFAIDNLSNSANAQLRVDARAQALTYFTAQCGGNINNCIASIDPATDRTSQHAQDKALYTSRMTYGFDPVGPTNLAPVVPTNAEVLLETRFPYLDASQRREVLGTTEISSGYAVIDQSGGYGRLNLYAAGDGYGAFNSNVTVNMNASLGGYNAIDAWRNDISGSGALIKNGTGNLILTGNNTYSGGTVINGGTLTGHAQAFGSGTITDNATLVLDQSTNDTLANTLAGNGALIKRGVGSLNLTGNSSLSGATTLQAGRLAVNGNLGNSIVSVQQGATLGGNGTVGGINVAQGGVVAPGNSVGQLNVNGDVNLAQGSVYQVESDANGNADRIVASGRATLNNSTLSLVEGGNWVAASRYSIISAAGGVSGAFAAVQTNFAFLTPTLNYTATDVGLTLNRNAQTFASLATTRNASAVAQGLDSAGAGNALWRQVVQDDAATAQATFKALSNELHASTQSALIEDSRLVRNAMNDRMQQAQSAQSFGSTTQTLAGDASRGVVWTQAIGATGQTDSSRDASGLETRTSGLLFGADVPLDDTWRIGALAGFSNSSFDLRHASGSTDSDNYHLGVYGGAKWGQLGLRIGAVRTWHELTAKRTLDLPGSSEHFKEDYKAATNQVFGELGYTIEMGNALLEPFANLAHVRLDTDAFDENSNAISLENKSQDNHITFSTLGLRAATRLNAGSVTIKPNATLGWRRAYGDVTPESRSAFSGGSTFELSGAPIARSAAVLGAGVDLGLSDTLSVGLSYDGQVSNDASDQSLNARVTLAF
;
A
#
# COMPACT_ATOMS: atom_id res chain seq x y z
N MET A 1 -48.39 -19.88 -19.36
CA MET A 1 -48.16 -18.42 -19.30
C MET A 1 -49.38 -17.66 -19.76
N TRP A 2 -49.83 -17.84 -21.00
CA TRP A 2 -50.96 -17.12 -21.59
C TRP A 2 -51.95 -18.08 -22.23
N THR A 3 -53.24 -17.79 -22.13
CA THR A 3 -54.31 -18.47 -22.86
C THR A 3 -54.83 -17.53 -23.93
N THR A 4 -54.66 -17.92 -25.20
CA THR A 4 -55.10 -17.13 -26.36
C THR A 4 -56.62 -16.92 -26.35
N GLY A 5 -57.06 -15.69 -26.59
CA GLY A 5 -58.47 -15.33 -26.76
C GLY A 5 -58.96 -15.44 -28.21
N ALA A 6 -60.26 -15.26 -28.43
CA ALA A 6 -60.83 -15.25 -29.79
C ALA A 6 -60.46 -14.00 -30.60
N THR A 7 -60.08 -12.93 -29.91
CA THR A 7 -59.64 -11.64 -30.46
C THR A 7 -58.35 -11.20 -29.80
N TRP A 8 -57.72 -10.15 -30.33
CA TRP A 8 -56.43 -9.63 -29.87
C TRP A 8 -56.41 -9.14 -28.41
N ASP A 9 -57.58 -8.89 -27.81
CA ASP A 9 -57.76 -8.29 -26.48
C ASP A 9 -58.51 -9.21 -25.48
N THR A 10 -58.87 -10.44 -25.86
CA THR A 10 -59.66 -11.36 -25.01
C THR A 10 -58.86 -12.50 -24.39
N GLY A 11 -57.54 -12.55 -24.59
CA GLY A 11 -56.69 -13.54 -23.94
C GLY A 11 -56.51 -13.27 -22.44
N THR A 12 -56.14 -14.31 -21.68
CA THR A 12 -56.01 -14.23 -20.21
C THR A 12 -54.75 -14.93 -19.69
N PRO A 13 -54.14 -14.45 -18.59
CA PRO A 13 -53.02 -15.13 -17.96
C PRO A 13 -53.46 -16.45 -17.32
N THR A 14 -52.68 -17.51 -17.53
CA THR A 14 -52.78 -18.76 -16.73
C THR A 14 -52.42 -18.49 -15.27
N ALA A 15 -52.70 -19.42 -14.33
CA ALA A 15 -52.32 -19.28 -12.92
C ALA A 15 -50.82 -18.94 -12.73
N LEU A 16 -49.93 -19.67 -13.41
CA LEU A 16 -48.49 -19.38 -13.44
C LEU A 16 -48.16 -18.02 -14.11
N GLY A 17 -48.97 -17.64 -15.09
CA GLY A 17 -48.77 -16.42 -15.87
C GLY A 17 -49.13 -15.13 -15.15
N GLN A 18 -50.00 -15.17 -14.14
CA GLN A 18 -50.50 -13.95 -13.48
C GLN A 18 -49.37 -13.10 -12.89
N SER A 19 -48.48 -13.70 -12.09
CA SER A 19 -47.36 -12.99 -11.46
C SER A 19 -46.28 -12.60 -12.47
N LEU A 20 -45.93 -13.50 -13.38
CA LEU A 20 -44.87 -13.28 -14.37
C LEU A 20 -45.26 -12.24 -15.42
N LEU A 21 -46.49 -12.27 -15.95
CA LEU A 21 -46.95 -11.28 -16.93
C LEU A 21 -47.16 -9.90 -16.30
N ARG A 22 -47.55 -9.84 -15.02
CA ARG A 22 -47.55 -8.60 -14.24
C ARG A 22 -46.14 -8.02 -14.15
N ARG A 23 -45.14 -8.81 -13.73
CA ARG A 23 -43.73 -8.37 -13.66
C ARG A 23 -43.19 -7.96 -15.03
N ASN A 24 -43.55 -8.69 -16.08
CA ASN A 24 -43.21 -8.39 -17.47
C ASN A 24 -43.67 -6.99 -17.91
N LEU A 25 -44.90 -6.58 -17.55
CA LEU A 25 -45.39 -5.23 -17.82
C LEU A 25 -44.79 -4.19 -16.87
N GLN A 26 -44.58 -4.54 -15.59
CA GLN A 26 -43.98 -3.63 -14.62
C GLN A 26 -42.59 -3.17 -15.07
N ILE A 27 -41.77 -4.07 -15.62
CA ILE A 27 -40.45 -3.69 -16.16
C ILE A 27 -40.59 -2.63 -17.26
N VAL A 28 -41.59 -2.72 -18.15
CA VAL A 28 -41.82 -1.72 -19.20
C VAL A 28 -42.22 -0.36 -18.59
N VAL A 29 -43.07 -0.37 -17.57
CA VAL A 29 -43.47 0.84 -16.83
C VAL A 29 -42.27 1.49 -16.14
N ASP A 30 -41.45 0.70 -15.46
CA ASP A 30 -40.24 1.16 -14.75
C ASP A 30 -39.25 1.81 -15.73
N ARG A 31 -39.05 1.21 -16.90
CA ARG A 31 -38.21 1.76 -17.99
C ARG A 31 -38.78 3.06 -18.52
N ALA A 32 -40.07 3.10 -18.86
CA ALA A 32 -40.72 4.30 -19.37
C ALA A 32 -40.64 5.49 -18.39
N ASN A 33 -40.76 5.24 -17.09
CA ASN A 33 -40.68 6.28 -16.06
C ASN A 33 -39.24 6.79 -15.83
N SER A 34 -38.21 6.00 -16.15
CA SER A 34 -36.80 6.33 -15.92
C SER A 34 -36.01 6.61 -17.20
N ARG A 35 -36.68 6.59 -18.36
CA ARG A 35 -36.06 6.74 -19.68
C ARG A 35 -35.36 8.09 -19.81
N THR A 36 -34.08 8.04 -20.15
CA THR A 36 -33.28 9.21 -20.53
C THR A 36 -33.39 9.51 -22.03
N LEU A 37 -33.04 10.74 -22.42
CA LEU A 37 -32.99 11.12 -23.84
C LEU A 37 -32.02 10.26 -24.66
N ALA A 38 -30.89 9.85 -24.07
CA ALA A 38 -29.92 8.98 -24.73
C ALA A 38 -30.50 7.59 -25.02
N GLN A 39 -31.24 7.03 -24.05
CA GLN A 39 -31.96 5.76 -24.22
C GLN A 39 -33.08 5.88 -25.26
N GLU A 40 -33.86 6.96 -25.25
CA GLU A 40 -34.86 7.22 -26.28
C GLU A 40 -34.23 7.32 -27.68
N THR A 41 -33.12 8.04 -27.79
CA THR A 41 -32.40 8.22 -29.06
C THR A 41 -31.89 6.88 -29.61
N ALA A 42 -31.30 6.05 -28.75
CA ALA A 42 -30.85 4.71 -29.13
C ALA A 42 -32.03 3.82 -29.55
N ALA A 43 -33.12 3.82 -28.77
CA ALA A 43 -34.33 3.06 -29.06
C ALA A 43 -34.98 3.49 -30.38
N TYR A 44 -34.99 4.80 -30.67
CA TYR A 44 -35.49 5.33 -31.94
C TYR A 44 -34.68 4.83 -33.13
N PHE A 45 -33.35 4.95 -33.09
CA PHE A 45 -32.51 4.50 -34.20
C PHE A 45 -32.64 3.00 -34.44
N ASP A 46 -32.70 2.19 -33.39
CA ASP A 46 -32.81 0.72 -33.51
C ASP A 46 -34.21 0.24 -33.93
N ASP A 47 -35.26 0.99 -33.60
CA ASP A 47 -36.61 0.72 -34.09
C ASP A 47 -36.78 1.12 -35.56
N ARG A 48 -36.24 2.28 -35.94
CA ARG A 48 -36.56 2.90 -37.24
C ARG A 48 -35.63 2.52 -38.38
N ARG A 49 -34.36 2.20 -38.11
CA ARG A 49 -33.43 1.70 -39.11
C ARG A 49 -33.69 0.23 -39.42
N ASP A 50 -33.23 -0.25 -40.57
CA ASP A 50 -33.20 -1.70 -40.82
C ASP A 50 -32.32 -2.42 -39.78
N GLN A 51 -32.82 -3.52 -39.22
CA GLN A 51 -32.15 -4.23 -38.13
C GLN A 51 -30.80 -4.83 -38.55
N SER A 52 -30.61 -5.19 -39.83
CA SER A 52 -29.29 -5.62 -40.30
C SER A 52 -28.31 -4.46 -40.34
N TYR A 53 -28.75 -3.25 -40.72
CA TYR A 53 -27.87 -2.07 -40.65
C TYR A 53 -27.46 -1.76 -39.20
N SER A 54 -28.42 -1.78 -38.27
CA SER A 54 -28.15 -1.52 -36.85
C SER A 54 -27.26 -2.58 -36.19
N ALA A 55 -27.28 -3.83 -36.67
CA ALA A 55 -26.42 -4.91 -36.18
C ALA A 55 -24.94 -4.72 -36.55
N ILE A 56 -24.64 -4.02 -37.66
CA ILE A 56 -23.26 -3.78 -38.14
C ILE A 56 -22.39 -3.14 -37.06
N SER A 57 -22.95 -2.27 -36.21
CA SER A 57 -22.17 -1.62 -35.15
C SER A 57 -21.62 -2.58 -34.10
N GLY A 58 -22.11 -3.82 -34.03
CA GLY A 58 -21.54 -4.88 -33.19
C GLY A 58 -20.19 -5.40 -33.67
N LEU A 59 -19.78 -5.04 -34.90
CA LEU A 59 -18.44 -5.29 -35.42
C LEU A 59 -17.38 -4.34 -34.82
N GLY A 60 -17.78 -3.36 -34.00
CA GLY A 60 -16.91 -2.39 -33.34
C GLY A 60 -15.94 -1.73 -34.32
N SER A 61 -14.64 -1.92 -34.12
CA SER A 61 -13.57 -1.36 -34.97
C SER A 61 -13.69 -1.75 -36.45
N LEU A 62 -14.38 -2.84 -36.78
CA LEU A 62 -14.60 -3.29 -38.17
C LEU A 62 -15.88 -2.71 -38.81
N SER A 63 -16.70 -1.97 -38.06
CA SER A 63 -18.02 -1.50 -38.53
C SER A 63 -17.94 -0.61 -39.76
N ASP A 64 -17.01 0.36 -39.78
CA ASP A 64 -16.92 1.31 -40.88
C ASP A 64 -16.31 0.67 -42.14
N ALA A 65 -15.31 -0.20 -41.95
CA ALA A 65 -14.77 -1.02 -43.02
C ALA A 65 -15.84 -1.96 -43.63
N TYR A 66 -16.72 -2.52 -42.81
CA TYR A 66 -17.87 -3.30 -43.27
C TYR A 66 -18.83 -2.44 -44.09
N LYS A 67 -19.27 -1.28 -43.58
CA LYS A 67 -20.22 -0.40 -44.30
C LYS A 67 -19.68 0.01 -45.67
N ALA A 68 -18.40 0.37 -45.74
CA ALA A 68 -17.73 0.70 -46.99
C ALA A 68 -17.66 -0.52 -47.95
N GLY A 69 -17.26 -1.69 -47.44
CA GLY A 69 -17.11 -2.90 -48.25
C GLY A 69 -18.42 -3.53 -48.73
N ALA A 70 -19.46 -3.45 -47.91
CA ALA A 70 -20.80 -3.94 -48.23
C ALA A 70 -21.66 -2.93 -48.99
N GLY A 71 -21.25 -1.65 -48.99
CA GLY A 71 -22.06 -0.53 -49.46
C GLY A 71 -23.33 -0.33 -48.63
N ALA A 72 -23.27 -0.61 -47.32
CA ALA A 72 -24.40 -0.51 -46.41
C ALA A 72 -24.65 0.94 -45.98
N PHE A 73 -25.88 1.43 -46.10
CA PHE A 73 -26.27 2.77 -45.66
C PHE A 73 -27.68 2.81 -45.07
N THR A 74 -27.95 3.85 -44.28
CA THR A 74 -29.28 4.21 -43.76
C THR A 74 -29.61 5.64 -44.14
N THR A 75 -30.90 5.93 -44.29
CA THR A 75 -31.40 7.30 -44.48
C THR A 75 -31.77 7.99 -43.16
N ILE A 76 -31.81 7.25 -42.05
CA ILE A 76 -32.13 7.78 -40.73
C ILE A 76 -30.83 8.05 -39.97
N THR A 77 -30.27 9.25 -40.15
CA THR A 77 -28.96 9.63 -39.58
C THR A 77 -29.05 10.60 -38.41
N GLN A 78 -30.23 11.17 -38.14
CA GLN A 78 -30.43 12.21 -37.14
C GLN A 78 -31.62 11.91 -36.21
N PHE A 79 -31.59 12.50 -35.01
CA PHE A 79 -32.66 12.47 -34.03
C PHE A 79 -32.97 13.91 -33.59
N ASP A 80 -34.21 14.34 -33.78
CA ASP A 80 -34.71 15.68 -33.45
C ASP A 80 -36.21 15.65 -33.07
N ASP A 81 -36.75 16.80 -32.66
CA ASP A 81 -38.15 16.89 -32.20
C ASP A 81 -39.19 16.57 -33.28
N SER A 82 -38.86 16.66 -34.57
CA SER A 82 -39.78 16.28 -35.65
C SER A 82 -40.13 14.78 -35.59
N ASN A 83 -39.24 13.94 -35.08
CA ASN A 83 -39.47 12.50 -34.93
C ASN A 83 -40.67 12.18 -34.02
N LYS A 84 -41.06 13.10 -33.12
CA LYS A 84 -42.23 12.95 -32.24
C LYS A 84 -43.57 13.10 -32.96
N THR A 85 -43.56 13.64 -34.18
CA THR A 85 -44.77 13.93 -34.97
C THR A 85 -44.76 13.27 -36.36
N VAL A 86 -43.59 12.91 -36.87
CA VAL A 86 -43.41 12.31 -38.19
C VAL A 86 -42.82 10.92 -38.08
N LYS A 87 -43.46 9.94 -38.73
CA LYS A 87 -42.90 8.61 -38.93
C LYS A 87 -41.95 8.62 -40.13
N TYR A 88 -40.66 8.49 -39.88
CA TYR A 88 -39.64 8.31 -40.93
C TYR A 88 -39.42 6.83 -41.19
N ASP A 89 -39.56 6.38 -42.43
CA ASP A 89 -39.26 5.02 -42.88
C ASP A 89 -37.86 4.97 -43.52
N ASP A 90 -37.03 4.02 -43.07
CA ASP A 90 -35.67 3.89 -43.60
C ASP A 90 -35.69 3.35 -45.03
N LYS A 91 -35.07 4.10 -45.95
CA LYS A 91 -34.86 3.71 -47.35
C LYS A 91 -33.44 3.20 -47.60
N GLY A 92 -32.73 2.81 -46.55
CA GLY A 92 -31.44 2.14 -46.62
C GLY A 92 -31.52 0.73 -47.20
N ASN A 93 -30.36 0.10 -47.42
CA ASN A 93 -30.22 -1.24 -47.98
C ASN A 93 -29.83 -2.30 -46.93
N GLY A 94 -30.07 -2.04 -45.65
CA GLY A 94 -29.84 -2.98 -44.56
C GLY A 94 -28.38 -3.42 -44.45
N ALA A 95 -28.12 -4.71 -44.73
CA ALA A 95 -26.79 -5.31 -44.63
C ALA A 95 -25.81 -4.87 -45.75
N GLY A 96 -26.31 -4.31 -46.86
CA GLY A 96 -25.51 -3.90 -48.01
C GLY A 96 -26.04 -4.41 -49.35
N SER A 97 -25.17 -4.52 -50.35
CA SER A 97 -25.49 -5.03 -51.70
C SER A 97 -24.78 -6.34 -52.00
N SER A 98 -25.49 -7.30 -52.61
CA SER A 98 -24.92 -8.56 -53.11
C SER A 98 -23.83 -8.39 -54.17
N SER A 99 -23.78 -7.22 -54.83
CA SER A 99 -22.76 -6.87 -55.84
C SER A 99 -21.51 -6.18 -55.26
N SER A 100 -21.46 -5.98 -53.94
CA SER A 100 -20.38 -5.29 -53.25
C SER A 100 -19.16 -6.19 -52.97
N ALA A 101 -18.08 -5.61 -52.43
CA ALA A 101 -16.89 -6.35 -52.04
C ALA A 101 -17.14 -7.37 -50.91
N LEU A 102 -18.21 -7.17 -50.13
CA LEU A 102 -18.71 -8.09 -49.09
C LEU A 102 -20.05 -8.75 -49.48
N GLY A 103 -20.36 -8.83 -50.78
CA GLY A 103 -21.65 -9.31 -51.28
C GLY A 103 -22.08 -10.70 -50.79
N LYS A 104 -21.14 -11.64 -50.57
CA LYS A 104 -21.45 -12.97 -50.03
C LYS A 104 -21.84 -12.92 -48.56
N VAL A 105 -21.28 -12.00 -47.79
CA VAL A 105 -21.71 -11.75 -46.41
C VAL A 105 -23.13 -11.19 -46.40
N VAL A 106 -23.43 -10.25 -47.30
CA VAL A 106 -24.79 -9.70 -47.48
C VAL A 106 -25.78 -10.80 -47.87
N ASP A 107 -25.42 -11.65 -48.83
CA ASP A 107 -26.23 -12.80 -49.25
C ASP A 107 -26.48 -13.78 -48.09
N LEU A 108 -25.47 -14.02 -47.25
CA LEU A 108 -25.62 -14.88 -46.07
C LEU A 108 -26.58 -14.26 -45.04
N VAL A 109 -26.51 -12.95 -44.79
CA VAL A 109 -27.49 -12.25 -43.93
C VAL A 109 -28.90 -12.41 -44.49
N GLY A 110 -29.07 -12.28 -45.81
CA GLY A 110 -30.34 -12.53 -46.49
C GLY A 110 -30.84 -13.97 -46.32
N ALA A 111 -29.97 -14.95 -46.54
CA ALA A 111 -30.28 -16.37 -46.43
C ALA A 111 -30.68 -16.79 -45.00
N VAL A 112 -29.98 -16.28 -43.98
CA VAL A 112 -30.31 -16.57 -42.57
C VAL A 112 -31.63 -15.90 -42.16
N ARG A 113 -31.95 -14.74 -42.74
CA ARG A 113 -33.24 -14.05 -42.51
C ARG A 113 -34.40 -14.61 -43.35
N ASN A 114 -34.13 -15.48 -44.33
CA ASN A 114 -35.16 -16.02 -45.22
C ASN A 114 -36.17 -16.88 -44.45
N ASP A 115 -37.46 -16.71 -44.75
CA ASP A 115 -38.60 -17.42 -44.13
C ASP A 115 -38.64 -17.41 -42.58
N ALA A 116 -37.88 -16.52 -41.95
CA ALA A 116 -37.70 -16.46 -40.49
C ALA A 116 -38.64 -15.45 -39.82
N SER A 117 -39.95 -15.58 -40.06
CA SER A 117 -40.96 -14.61 -39.61
C SER A 117 -41.53 -14.92 -38.22
N THR A 118 -41.76 -13.87 -37.42
CA THR A 118 -42.51 -13.96 -36.15
C THR A 118 -44.03 -13.95 -36.34
N THR A 119 -44.53 -13.67 -37.54
CA THR A 119 -45.96 -13.48 -37.81
C THR A 119 -46.81 -14.71 -37.46
N PRO A 120 -46.43 -15.96 -37.79
CA PRO A 120 -47.23 -17.13 -37.42
C PRO A 120 -47.46 -17.25 -35.91
N ALA A 121 -46.40 -17.03 -35.11
CA ALA A 121 -46.50 -17.05 -33.66
C ALA A 121 -47.37 -15.90 -33.12
N LYS A 122 -47.22 -14.69 -33.68
CA LYS A 122 -48.07 -13.53 -33.35
C LYS A 122 -49.55 -13.79 -33.61
N SER A 123 -49.88 -14.41 -34.74
CA SER A 123 -51.26 -14.79 -35.09
C SER A 123 -51.81 -15.90 -34.20
N HIS A 124 -50.95 -16.74 -33.61
CA HIS A 124 -51.36 -17.82 -32.71
C HIS A 124 -51.56 -17.36 -31.26
N TYR A 125 -50.64 -16.56 -30.71
CA TYR A 125 -50.69 -16.16 -29.30
C TYR A 125 -51.57 -14.93 -29.05
N LEU A 126 -51.70 -14.04 -30.04
CA LEU A 126 -52.48 -12.80 -29.95
C LEU A 126 -52.17 -12.00 -28.67
N TYR A 127 -50.94 -12.06 -28.17
CA TYR A 127 -50.54 -11.34 -26.96
C TYR A 127 -50.42 -9.84 -27.28
N PRO A 128 -51.12 -8.92 -26.60
CA PRO A 128 -51.12 -7.50 -26.94
C PRO A 128 -49.77 -6.83 -26.69
N ARG A 129 -49.50 -5.71 -27.36
CA ARG A 129 -48.36 -4.82 -27.07
C ARG A 129 -48.48 -4.23 -25.65
N PRO A 130 -47.37 -3.86 -24.98
CA PRO A 130 -47.44 -3.27 -23.64
C PRO A 130 -48.38 -2.06 -23.55
N TRP A 131 -48.30 -1.15 -24.52
CA TRP A 131 -49.09 0.09 -24.54
C TRP A 131 -50.58 -0.08 -24.83
N ARG A 132 -51.01 -1.29 -25.21
CA ARG A 132 -52.43 -1.65 -25.38
C ARG A 132 -53.01 -2.41 -24.19
N GLN A 133 -52.22 -2.60 -23.13
CA GLN A 133 -52.63 -3.33 -21.93
C GLN A 133 -52.87 -2.35 -20.76
N SER A 134 -53.43 -2.90 -19.69
CA SER A 134 -53.54 -2.22 -18.40
C SER A 134 -52.80 -3.01 -17.33
N LEU A 135 -52.18 -2.31 -16.38
CA LEU A 135 -51.55 -2.87 -15.20
C LEU A 135 -52.17 -2.21 -13.96
N ASP A 136 -52.80 -2.99 -13.08
CA ASP A 136 -53.49 -2.46 -11.88
C ASP A 136 -54.51 -1.36 -12.13
N GLY A 137 -55.21 -1.46 -13.25
CA GLY A 137 -56.18 -0.44 -13.66
C GLY A 137 -55.57 0.78 -14.35
N GLN A 138 -54.24 0.90 -14.43
CA GLN A 138 -53.55 1.93 -15.20
C GLN A 138 -53.44 1.53 -16.68
N ASN A 139 -53.94 2.37 -17.58
CA ASN A 139 -53.72 2.23 -19.02
C ASN A 139 -52.25 2.55 -19.37
N LEU A 140 -51.61 1.68 -20.15
CA LEU A 140 -50.18 1.77 -20.44
C LEU A 140 -49.81 2.53 -21.72
N ALA A 141 -50.72 3.28 -22.35
CA ALA A 141 -50.43 4.05 -23.58
C ALA A 141 -49.22 5.00 -23.44
N PHE A 142 -48.92 5.48 -22.23
CA PHE A 142 -47.81 6.40 -21.97
C PHE A 142 -46.42 5.76 -22.14
N VAL A 143 -46.32 4.42 -22.13
CA VAL A 143 -45.00 3.74 -22.09
C VAL A 143 -44.23 3.89 -23.40
N VAL A 144 -44.90 4.18 -24.52
CA VAL A 144 -44.25 4.38 -25.83
C VAL A 144 -43.42 5.66 -25.81
N ALA A 145 -42.17 5.53 -26.23
CA ALA A 145 -41.27 6.67 -26.40
C ALA A 145 -41.91 7.74 -27.30
N PRO A 146 -41.90 9.03 -26.92
CA PRO A 146 -42.51 10.10 -27.70
C PRO A 146 -42.12 10.09 -29.19
N SER A 147 -40.84 9.87 -29.50
CA SER A 147 -40.30 9.77 -30.87
C SER A 147 -40.79 8.56 -31.68
N LEU A 148 -41.47 7.60 -31.05
CA LEU A 148 -41.98 6.39 -31.69
C LEU A 148 -43.51 6.28 -31.72
N ARG A 149 -44.24 7.22 -31.09
CA ARG A 149 -45.72 7.27 -31.15
C ARG A 149 -46.27 7.32 -32.59
N PRO A 150 -45.66 8.05 -33.55
CA PRO A 150 -46.11 8.02 -34.95
C PRO A 150 -46.00 6.64 -35.62
N ALA A 151 -45.23 5.70 -35.04
CA ALA A 151 -45.08 4.34 -35.54
C ALA A 151 -46.08 3.34 -34.93
N GLU A 152 -46.96 3.78 -34.01
CA GLU A 152 -48.02 2.94 -33.46
C GLU A 152 -49.00 2.50 -34.56
N SER A 153 -49.28 1.20 -34.63
CA SER A 153 -50.26 0.67 -35.58
C SER A 153 -51.67 1.14 -35.24
N THR A 154 -52.44 1.55 -36.24
CA THR A 154 -53.88 1.85 -36.08
C THR A 154 -54.75 0.60 -36.12
N THR A 155 -54.17 -0.60 -36.33
CA THR A 155 -54.90 -1.86 -36.50
C THR A 155 -54.48 -2.89 -35.44
N PRO A 156 -55.10 -2.88 -34.25
CA PRO A 156 -54.70 -3.72 -33.12
C PRO A 156 -54.64 -5.23 -33.43
N ALA A 157 -55.58 -5.73 -34.23
CA ALA A 157 -55.66 -7.15 -34.58
C ALA A 157 -54.43 -7.69 -35.34
N SER A 158 -53.64 -6.82 -35.96
CA SER A 158 -52.42 -7.18 -36.70
C SER A 158 -51.12 -6.84 -35.95
N ASP A 159 -51.23 -6.29 -34.74
CA ASP A 159 -50.11 -5.70 -33.99
C ASP A 159 -49.88 -6.41 -32.65
N SER A 160 -49.66 -7.73 -32.70
CA SER A 160 -49.31 -8.52 -31.51
C SER A 160 -47.85 -8.29 -31.07
N GLY A 161 -47.62 -8.33 -29.75
CA GLY A 161 -46.33 -8.15 -29.10
C GLY A 161 -45.43 -9.39 -29.13
N PHE A 162 -45.96 -10.58 -28.87
CA PHE A 162 -45.14 -11.78 -28.71
C PHE A 162 -45.11 -12.66 -29.98
N PRO A 163 -43.93 -13.06 -30.49
CA PRO A 163 -42.58 -12.61 -30.14
C PRO A 163 -42.17 -11.33 -30.89
N SER A 164 -41.11 -10.65 -30.43
CA SER A 164 -40.62 -9.43 -31.07
C SER A 164 -39.95 -9.67 -32.42
N GLY A 165 -40.51 -9.07 -33.48
CA GLY A 165 -40.01 -9.17 -34.85
C GLY A 165 -38.68 -8.44 -35.09
N HIS A 166 -38.52 -7.22 -34.55
CA HIS A 166 -37.24 -6.49 -34.66
C HIS A 166 -36.13 -7.19 -33.88
N THR A 167 -36.42 -7.71 -32.67
CA THR A 167 -35.45 -8.54 -31.94
C THR A 167 -35.06 -9.75 -32.76
N ASN A 168 -36.03 -10.47 -33.34
CA ASN A 168 -35.77 -11.61 -34.20
C ASN A 168 -34.86 -11.26 -35.39
N ALA A 169 -35.19 -10.18 -36.13
CA ALA A 169 -34.39 -9.73 -37.27
C ALA A 169 -32.97 -9.29 -36.88
N ALA A 170 -32.81 -8.64 -35.72
CA ALA A 170 -31.51 -8.21 -35.21
C ALA A 170 -30.62 -9.41 -34.85
N TYR A 171 -31.15 -10.38 -34.12
CA TYR A 171 -30.41 -11.60 -33.78
C TYR A 171 -30.06 -12.43 -35.02
N LEU A 172 -30.97 -12.62 -35.98
CA LEU A 172 -30.67 -13.30 -37.25
C LEU A 172 -29.53 -12.62 -38.02
N SER A 173 -29.55 -11.29 -38.09
CA SER A 173 -28.49 -10.51 -38.73
C SER A 173 -27.16 -10.68 -37.99
N ALA A 174 -27.19 -10.60 -36.66
CA ALA A 174 -26.00 -10.77 -35.84
C ALA A 174 -25.43 -12.20 -35.92
N TYR A 175 -26.27 -13.24 -35.98
CA TYR A 175 -25.82 -14.62 -36.18
C TYR A 175 -25.14 -14.80 -37.53
N ALA A 176 -25.69 -14.24 -38.60
CA ALA A 176 -25.07 -14.29 -39.92
C ALA A 176 -23.74 -13.53 -39.98
N LEU A 177 -23.70 -12.32 -39.41
CA LEU A 177 -22.47 -11.53 -39.31
C LEU A 177 -21.42 -12.22 -38.44
N ALA A 178 -21.80 -12.82 -37.31
CA ALA A 178 -20.89 -13.52 -36.41
C ALA A 178 -20.39 -14.83 -37.03
N TYR A 179 -21.19 -15.45 -37.90
CA TYR A 179 -20.75 -16.58 -38.68
C TYR A 179 -19.69 -16.17 -39.72
N ALA A 180 -19.89 -15.08 -40.46
CA ALA A 180 -18.93 -14.62 -41.47
C ALA A 180 -17.68 -13.96 -40.86
N ILE A 181 -17.85 -13.25 -39.73
CA ILE A 181 -16.85 -12.43 -39.04
C ILE A 181 -16.83 -12.83 -37.55
N PRO A 182 -16.41 -14.07 -37.22
CA PRO A 182 -16.40 -14.59 -35.85
C PRO A 182 -15.43 -13.85 -34.93
N GLU A 183 -14.53 -13.04 -35.50
CA GLU A 183 -13.62 -12.17 -34.77
C GLU A 183 -14.31 -11.18 -33.81
N ARG A 184 -15.60 -10.90 -34.03
CA ARG A 184 -16.46 -10.04 -33.18
C ARG A 184 -17.71 -10.78 -32.69
N PHE A 185 -17.59 -12.10 -32.47
CA PHE A 185 -18.73 -12.97 -32.17
C PHE A 185 -19.53 -12.51 -30.95
N SER A 186 -18.87 -12.35 -29.79
CA SER A 186 -19.52 -12.01 -28.53
C SER A 186 -20.10 -10.59 -28.57
N GLU A 187 -19.42 -9.68 -29.24
CA GLU A 187 -19.82 -8.29 -29.44
C GLU A 187 -21.08 -8.18 -30.30
N LEU A 188 -21.20 -8.99 -31.34
CA LEU A 188 -22.42 -9.09 -32.14
C LEU A 188 -23.58 -9.69 -31.34
N MET A 189 -23.32 -10.67 -30.46
CA MET A 189 -24.36 -11.21 -29.56
C MET A 189 -24.85 -10.14 -28.59
N LEU A 190 -23.93 -9.38 -27.98
CA LEU A 190 -24.28 -8.25 -27.12
C LEU A 190 -25.07 -7.20 -27.88
N ARG A 191 -24.65 -6.84 -29.09
CA ARG A 191 -25.35 -5.84 -29.90
C ARG A 191 -26.77 -6.26 -30.26
N ALA A 192 -26.99 -7.52 -30.63
CA ALA A 192 -28.34 -8.03 -30.86
C ALA A 192 -29.20 -7.96 -29.59
N SER A 193 -28.61 -8.28 -28.43
CA SER A 193 -29.25 -8.14 -27.12
C SER A 193 -29.62 -6.69 -26.80
N GLU A 194 -28.75 -5.72 -27.12
CA GLU A 194 -29.05 -4.29 -26.99
C GLU A 194 -30.20 -3.84 -27.89
N ILE A 195 -30.21 -4.24 -29.16
CA ILE A 195 -31.32 -3.89 -30.08
C ILE A 195 -32.64 -4.45 -29.55
N GLY A 196 -32.61 -5.67 -29.00
CA GLY A 196 -33.76 -6.28 -28.31
C GLY A 196 -34.19 -5.49 -27.07
N ASP A 197 -33.25 -5.14 -26.19
CA ASP A 197 -33.50 -4.33 -24.99
C ASP A 197 -34.08 -2.96 -25.33
N ASN A 198 -33.60 -2.35 -26.42
CA ASN A 198 -34.11 -1.09 -26.95
C ASN A 198 -35.58 -1.18 -27.40
N ARG A 199 -36.14 -2.39 -27.64
CA ARG A 199 -37.59 -2.58 -27.87
C ARG A 199 -38.41 -2.43 -26.60
N ILE A 200 -37.84 -2.80 -25.45
CA ILE A 200 -38.43 -2.61 -24.12
C ILE A 200 -38.31 -1.14 -23.76
N GLU A 201 -37.13 -0.57 -23.97
CA GLU A 201 -36.88 0.85 -23.76
C GLU A 201 -37.80 1.72 -24.64
N ALA A 202 -38.12 1.30 -25.87
CA ALA A 202 -39.10 1.99 -26.72
C ALA A 202 -40.56 1.94 -26.21
N GLY A 203 -40.89 1.03 -25.28
CA GLY A 203 -42.27 0.71 -24.88
C GLY A 203 -43.04 -0.13 -25.90
N MET A 204 -42.38 -0.57 -26.98
CA MET A 204 -43.00 -1.31 -28.08
C MET A 204 -43.14 -2.80 -27.79
N HIS A 205 -42.32 -3.36 -26.90
CA HIS A 205 -42.31 -4.78 -26.55
C HIS A 205 -42.00 -4.96 -25.07
N SER A 206 -42.43 -6.08 -24.51
CA SER A 206 -42.08 -6.47 -23.14
C SER A 206 -40.82 -7.37 -23.11
N PRO A 207 -40.20 -7.59 -21.94
CA PRO A 207 -39.11 -8.56 -21.78
C PRO A 207 -39.39 -9.96 -22.37
N LEU A 208 -40.58 -10.53 -22.10
CA LEU A 208 -40.95 -11.83 -22.66
C LEU A 208 -41.07 -11.81 -24.20
N ASP A 209 -41.56 -10.73 -24.80
CA ASP A 209 -41.58 -10.57 -26.27
C ASP A 209 -40.16 -10.63 -26.85
N VAL A 210 -39.20 -9.98 -26.18
CA VAL A 210 -37.80 -9.93 -26.60
C VAL A 210 -37.12 -11.28 -26.40
N ILE A 211 -37.33 -11.96 -25.27
CA ILE A 211 -36.87 -13.34 -25.04
C ILE A 211 -37.42 -14.26 -26.14
N GLY A 212 -38.72 -14.19 -26.43
CA GLY A 212 -39.35 -14.97 -27.50
C GLY A 212 -38.78 -14.65 -28.88
N GLY A 213 -38.50 -13.37 -29.16
CA GLY A 213 -37.87 -12.94 -30.41
C GLY A 213 -36.47 -13.52 -30.60
N ARG A 214 -35.65 -13.53 -29.55
CA ARG A 214 -34.34 -14.19 -29.57
C ARG A 214 -34.48 -15.70 -29.77
N ILE A 215 -35.33 -16.38 -28.99
CA ILE A 215 -35.53 -17.84 -29.11
C ILE A 215 -35.93 -18.22 -30.54
N THR A 216 -36.85 -17.45 -31.13
CA THR A 216 -37.30 -17.63 -32.51
C THR A 216 -36.14 -17.44 -33.50
N ALA A 217 -35.32 -16.39 -33.31
CA ALA A 217 -34.15 -16.16 -34.14
C ALA A 217 -33.11 -17.27 -34.03
N THR A 218 -32.86 -17.80 -32.82
CA THR A 218 -31.93 -18.90 -32.62
C THR A 218 -32.38 -20.15 -33.39
N TYR A 219 -33.68 -20.48 -33.33
CA TYR A 219 -34.25 -21.59 -34.09
C TYR A 219 -34.01 -21.41 -35.60
N PHE A 220 -34.43 -20.28 -36.17
CA PHE A 220 -34.30 -20.04 -37.60
C PHE A 220 -32.85 -19.90 -38.07
N ALA A 221 -31.96 -19.34 -37.23
CA ALA A 221 -30.54 -19.28 -37.55
C ALA A 221 -29.94 -20.68 -37.68
N ILE A 222 -30.27 -21.59 -36.75
CA ILE A 222 -29.82 -22.98 -36.81
C ILE A 222 -30.37 -23.66 -38.06
N ASP A 223 -31.67 -23.52 -38.33
CA ASP A 223 -32.32 -24.13 -39.49
C ASP A 223 -31.70 -23.63 -40.81
N ASN A 224 -31.62 -22.31 -41.00
CA ASN A 224 -31.11 -21.71 -42.23
C ASN A 224 -29.59 -21.90 -42.41
N LEU A 225 -28.78 -21.88 -41.34
CA LEU A 225 -27.34 -22.15 -41.46
C LEU A 225 -27.06 -23.64 -41.72
N SER A 226 -27.84 -24.54 -41.12
CA SER A 226 -27.69 -25.98 -41.33
C SER A 226 -28.32 -26.48 -42.63
N ASN A 227 -29.14 -25.67 -43.30
CA ASN A 227 -29.68 -25.96 -44.62
C ASN A 227 -28.56 -26.18 -45.65
N SER A 228 -28.57 -27.34 -46.31
CA SER A 228 -27.55 -27.72 -47.30
C SER A 228 -27.52 -26.78 -48.51
N ALA A 229 -28.63 -26.10 -48.84
CA ALA A 229 -28.67 -25.10 -49.89
C ALA A 229 -27.76 -23.88 -49.60
N ASN A 230 -27.50 -23.60 -48.32
CA ASN A 230 -26.66 -22.48 -47.88
C ASN A 230 -25.21 -22.89 -47.57
N ALA A 231 -24.85 -24.17 -47.69
CA ALA A 231 -23.54 -24.66 -47.29
C ALA A 231 -22.37 -23.98 -48.02
N GLN A 232 -22.47 -23.83 -49.36
CA GLN A 232 -21.44 -23.14 -50.13
C GLN A 232 -21.40 -21.64 -49.82
N LEU A 233 -22.57 -21.01 -49.65
CA LEU A 233 -22.67 -19.60 -49.33
C LEU A 233 -21.99 -19.27 -47.99
N ARG A 234 -22.14 -20.13 -46.98
CA ARG A 234 -21.44 -20.00 -45.68
C ARG A 234 -19.93 -19.99 -45.84
N VAL A 235 -19.39 -20.92 -46.63
CA VAL A 235 -17.95 -21.02 -46.91
C VAL A 235 -17.46 -19.78 -47.65
N ASP A 236 -18.17 -19.38 -48.71
CA ASP A 236 -17.82 -18.22 -49.54
C ASP A 236 -17.88 -16.91 -48.74
N ALA A 237 -18.91 -16.72 -47.90
CA ALA A 237 -19.07 -15.54 -47.07
C ALA A 237 -17.93 -15.40 -46.05
N ARG A 238 -17.56 -16.49 -45.37
CA ARG A 238 -16.43 -16.48 -44.42
C ARG A 238 -15.10 -16.22 -45.14
N ALA A 239 -14.85 -16.88 -46.27
CA ALA A 239 -13.62 -16.67 -47.05
C ALA A 239 -13.51 -15.24 -47.58
N GLN A 240 -14.60 -14.67 -48.09
CA GLN A 240 -14.66 -13.28 -48.55
C GLN A 240 -14.41 -12.30 -47.40
N ALA A 241 -15.08 -12.48 -46.25
CA ALA A 241 -14.91 -11.62 -45.09
C ALA A 241 -13.46 -11.64 -44.58
N LEU A 242 -12.88 -12.83 -44.39
CA LEU A 242 -11.50 -12.97 -43.93
C LEU A 242 -10.52 -12.29 -44.89
N THR A 243 -10.67 -12.49 -46.20
CA THR A 243 -9.82 -11.87 -47.21
C THR A 243 -9.92 -10.35 -47.18
N TYR A 244 -11.15 -9.82 -47.17
CA TYR A 244 -11.41 -8.38 -47.17
C TYR A 244 -10.82 -7.71 -45.94
N PHE A 245 -11.14 -8.18 -44.73
CA PHE A 245 -10.66 -7.56 -43.49
C PHE A 245 -9.16 -7.76 -43.27
N THR A 246 -8.58 -8.89 -43.69
CA THR A 246 -7.12 -9.07 -43.65
C THR A 246 -6.41 -7.98 -44.45
N ALA A 247 -6.94 -7.62 -45.63
CA ALA A 247 -6.39 -6.52 -46.42
C ALA A 247 -6.56 -5.15 -45.74
N GLN A 248 -7.71 -4.89 -45.11
CA GLN A 248 -7.95 -3.64 -44.37
C GLN A 248 -7.09 -3.51 -43.11
N CYS A 249 -6.71 -4.63 -42.50
CA CYS A 249 -5.98 -4.69 -41.24
C CYS A 249 -4.46 -4.86 -41.43
N GLY A 250 -3.89 -4.42 -42.55
CA GLY A 250 -2.45 -4.46 -42.77
C GLY A 250 -1.88 -5.88 -42.89
N GLY A 251 -2.63 -6.80 -43.51
CA GLY A 251 -2.20 -8.17 -43.79
C GLY A 251 -2.53 -9.20 -42.71
N ASN A 252 -3.14 -8.78 -41.60
CA ASN A 252 -3.65 -9.70 -40.57
C ASN A 252 -4.88 -9.08 -39.88
N ILE A 253 -6.02 -9.76 -39.92
CA ILE A 253 -7.27 -9.29 -39.28
C ILE A 253 -7.09 -8.99 -37.78
N ASN A 254 -6.20 -9.71 -37.09
CA ASN A 254 -5.92 -9.52 -35.67
C ASN A 254 -5.35 -8.12 -35.37
N ASN A 255 -4.74 -7.44 -36.33
CA ASN A 255 -4.22 -6.09 -36.13
C ASN A 255 -5.35 -5.08 -35.83
N CYS A 256 -6.53 -5.24 -36.43
CA CYS A 256 -7.69 -4.39 -36.14
C CYS A 256 -8.40 -4.74 -34.83
N ILE A 257 -8.10 -5.92 -34.26
CA ILE A 257 -8.75 -6.46 -33.06
C ILE A 257 -7.87 -6.23 -31.83
N ALA A 258 -6.54 -6.23 -31.99
CA ALA A 258 -5.59 -6.03 -30.90
C ALA A 258 -5.51 -4.58 -30.40
N SER A 259 -5.93 -3.59 -31.21
CA SER A 259 -6.03 -2.18 -30.82
C SER A 259 -7.45 -1.85 -30.35
N ILE A 260 -7.82 -2.27 -29.14
CA ILE A 260 -9.08 -1.87 -28.52
C ILE A 260 -8.84 -0.55 -27.79
N ASP A 261 -9.33 0.55 -28.35
CA ASP A 261 -9.42 1.83 -27.65
C ASP A 261 -10.69 1.81 -26.78
N PRO A 262 -10.57 1.81 -25.43
CA PRO A 262 -11.73 1.78 -24.55
C PRO A 262 -12.67 2.99 -24.71
N ALA A 263 -12.21 4.09 -25.32
CA ALA A 263 -13.03 5.27 -25.55
C ALA A 263 -13.95 5.12 -26.78
N THR A 264 -13.62 4.24 -27.73
CA THR A 264 -14.33 4.12 -29.02
C THR A 264 -14.92 2.73 -29.27
N ASP A 265 -14.41 1.67 -28.63
CA ASP A 265 -15.01 0.34 -28.71
C ASP A 265 -16.07 0.14 -27.60
N ARG A 266 -17.28 -0.26 -28.02
CA ARG A 266 -18.44 -0.45 -27.13
C ARG A 266 -18.31 -1.64 -26.20
N THR A 267 -17.32 -2.52 -26.42
CA THR A 267 -17.17 -3.80 -25.71
C THR A 267 -15.77 -3.96 -25.10
N SER A 268 -15.25 -2.88 -24.52
CA SER A 268 -13.92 -2.88 -23.90
C SER A 268 -13.88 -3.56 -22.51
N GLN A 269 -15.04 -3.93 -21.94
CA GLN A 269 -15.18 -4.44 -20.58
C GLN A 269 -15.79 -5.85 -20.58
N HIS A 270 -15.04 -6.80 -21.15
CA HIS A 270 -15.51 -8.18 -21.43
C HIS A 270 -16.32 -8.85 -20.30
N ALA A 271 -15.84 -8.78 -19.05
CA ALA A 271 -16.53 -9.40 -17.91
C ALA A 271 -17.90 -8.75 -17.62
N GLN A 272 -17.99 -7.42 -17.73
CA GLN A 272 -19.24 -6.68 -17.52
C GLN A 272 -20.21 -6.92 -18.68
N ASP A 273 -19.69 -6.94 -19.91
CA ASP A 273 -20.44 -7.21 -21.13
C ASP A 273 -21.08 -8.61 -21.10
N LYS A 274 -20.30 -9.62 -20.69
CA LYS A 274 -20.79 -10.99 -20.47
C LYS A 274 -21.88 -11.06 -19.41
N ALA A 275 -21.70 -10.37 -18.29
CA ALA A 275 -22.68 -10.32 -17.20
C ALA A 275 -23.97 -9.62 -17.66
N LEU A 276 -23.86 -8.52 -18.41
CA LEU A 276 -24.97 -7.78 -18.98
C LEU A 276 -25.76 -8.65 -19.96
N TYR A 277 -25.09 -9.29 -20.92
CA TYR A 277 -25.72 -10.21 -21.86
C TYR A 277 -26.48 -11.32 -21.12
N THR A 278 -25.81 -11.97 -20.15
CA THR A 278 -26.38 -13.07 -19.36
C THR A 278 -27.62 -12.60 -18.58
N SER A 279 -27.57 -11.41 -17.96
CA SER A 279 -28.71 -10.84 -17.23
C SER A 279 -29.92 -10.55 -18.14
N ARG A 280 -29.67 -10.07 -19.38
CA ARG A 280 -30.71 -9.85 -20.38
C ARG A 280 -31.29 -11.15 -20.94
N MET A 281 -30.68 -12.30 -20.66
CA MET A 281 -31.28 -13.57 -21.07
C MET A 281 -32.55 -13.90 -20.30
N THR A 282 -32.68 -13.38 -19.08
CA THR A 282 -33.81 -13.63 -18.18
C THR A 282 -34.51 -12.35 -17.73
N TYR A 283 -33.91 -11.17 -17.96
CA TYR A 283 -34.44 -9.86 -17.53
C TYR A 283 -34.79 -9.78 -16.03
N GLY A 284 -34.13 -10.60 -15.21
CA GLY A 284 -34.36 -10.66 -13.77
C GLY A 284 -35.70 -11.30 -13.38
N PHE A 285 -36.33 -12.11 -14.23
CA PHE A 285 -37.41 -12.99 -13.79
C PHE A 285 -36.85 -14.06 -12.84
N ASP A 286 -37.62 -14.42 -11.83
CA ASP A 286 -37.28 -15.53 -10.95
C ASP A 286 -37.56 -16.89 -11.62
N PRO A 287 -36.75 -17.93 -11.32
CA PRO A 287 -37.06 -19.28 -11.76
C PRO A 287 -38.36 -19.77 -11.10
N VAL A 288 -39.22 -20.39 -11.89
CA VAL A 288 -40.50 -20.99 -11.48
C VAL A 288 -40.50 -22.51 -11.60
N GLY A 289 -39.37 -23.11 -11.97
CA GLY A 289 -39.14 -24.54 -12.07
C GLY A 289 -37.74 -24.94 -11.54
N PRO A 290 -37.36 -26.22 -11.64
CA PRO A 290 -36.05 -26.70 -11.20
C PRO A 290 -34.89 -25.97 -11.89
N THR A 291 -33.87 -25.58 -11.13
CA THR A 291 -32.72 -24.80 -11.63
C THR A 291 -31.51 -25.63 -12.05
N ASN A 292 -31.64 -26.97 -12.00
CA ASN A 292 -30.57 -27.94 -12.19
C ASN A 292 -30.86 -28.98 -13.28
N LEU A 293 -31.72 -28.66 -14.26
CA LEU A 293 -31.98 -29.57 -15.38
C LEU A 293 -30.71 -29.70 -16.25
N ALA A 294 -30.49 -30.92 -16.76
CA ALA A 294 -29.40 -31.20 -17.68
C ALA A 294 -29.43 -30.25 -18.90
N PRO A 295 -28.28 -29.90 -19.48
CA PRO A 295 -28.23 -29.10 -20.70
C PRO A 295 -29.01 -29.73 -21.84
N VAL A 296 -29.64 -28.91 -22.68
CA VAL A 296 -30.41 -29.36 -23.85
C VAL A 296 -29.95 -28.56 -25.06
N VAL A 297 -29.02 -29.12 -25.82
CA VAL A 297 -28.52 -28.51 -27.06
C VAL A 297 -29.43 -28.93 -28.23
N PRO A 298 -30.09 -28.01 -28.94
CA PRO A 298 -30.94 -28.35 -30.08
C PRO A 298 -30.17 -29.05 -31.21
N THR A 299 -30.85 -29.86 -32.02
CA THR A 299 -30.25 -30.50 -33.22
C THR A 299 -29.64 -29.43 -34.14
N ASN A 300 -28.46 -29.72 -34.73
CA ASN A 300 -27.69 -28.84 -35.62
C ASN A 300 -27.15 -27.54 -34.99
N ALA A 301 -27.38 -27.27 -33.70
CA ALA A 301 -26.96 -26.02 -33.06
C ALA A 301 -25.44 -25.75 -33.12
N GLU A 302 -24.62 -26.78 -33.28
CA GLU A 302 -23.17 -26.67 -33.49
C GLU A 302 -22.75 -25.81 -34.68
N VAL A 303 -23.65 -25.59 -35.66
CA VAL A 303 -23.39 -24.71 -36.82
C VAL A 303 -23.18 -23.26 -36.38
N LEU A 304 -23.78 -22.82 -35.27
CA LEU A 304 -23.64 -21.47 -34.73
C LEU A 304 -22.20 -21.13 -34.34
N LEU A 305 -21.39 -22.15 -34.04
CA LEU A 305 -20.00 -22.00 -33.58
C LEU A 305 -18.98 -22.48 -34.62
N GLU A 306 -19.41 -22.90 -35.81
CA GLU A 306 -18.55 -23.56 -36.82
C GLU A 306 -17.35 -22.70 -37.22
N THR A 307 -17.56 -21.42 -37.50
CA THR A 307 -16.48 -20.48 -37.88
C THR A 307 -15.80 -19.83 -36.68
N ARG A 308 -16.46 -19.81 -35.52
CA ARG A 308 -15.86 -19.35 -34.25
C ARG A 308 -14.82 -20.33 -33.75
N PHE A 309 -15.08 -21.63 -33.85
CA PHE A 309 -14.16 -22.71 -33.47
C PHE A 309 -13.96 -23.68 -34.64
N PRO A 310 -13.23 -23.27 -35.69
CA PRO A 310 -13.07 -24.08 -36.91
C PRO A 310 -12.21 -25.34 -36.68
N TYR A 311 -11.48 -25.40 -35.57
CA TYR A 311 -10.60 -26.51 -35.17
C TYR A 311 -11.29 -27.53 -34.23
N LEU A 312 -12.54 -27.27 -33.83
CA LEU A 312 -13.36 -28.23 -33.08
C LEU A 312 -14.25 -29.02 -34.04
N ASP A 313 -14.63 -30.23 -33.69
CA ASP A 313 -15.66 -30.97 -34.43
C ASP A 313 -17.08 -30.58 -33.98
N ALA A 314 -18.08 -31.17 -34.65
CA ALA A 314 -19.49 -30.92 -34.33
C ALA A 314 -19.84 -31.29 -32.89
N SER A 315 -19.38 -32.44 -32.39
CA SER A 315 -19.67 -32.92 -31.04
C SER A 315 -19.09 -32.00 -29.97
N GLN A 316 -17.87 -31.51 -30.20
CA GLN A 316 -17.18 -30.57 -29.33
C GLN A 316 -17.88 -29.22 -29.27
N ARG A 317 -18.31 -28.68 -30.42
CA ARG A 317 -19.12 -27.46 -30.46
C ARG A 317 -20.45 -27.62 -29.72
N ARG A 318 -21.09 -28.80 -29.78
CA ARG A 318 -22.28 -29.10 -28.97
C ARG A 318 -21.96 -29.10 -27.48
N GLU A 319 -20.81 -29.65 -27.06
CA GLU A 319 -20.39 -29.62 -25.66
C GLU A 319 -20.10 -28.19 -25.17
N VAL A 320 -19.48 -27.33 -26.00
CA VAL A 320 -19.33 -25.90 -25.70
C VAL A 320 -20.69 -25.24 -25.46
N LEU A 321 -21.65 -25.47 -26.35
CA LEU A 321 -23.01 -24.94 -26.19
C LEU A 321 -23.68 -25.42 -24.90
N GLY A 322 -23.59 -26.72 -24.60
CA GLY A 322 -24.22 -27.31 -23.42
C GLY A 322 -23.58 -26.87 -22.10
N THR A 323 -22.26 -26.77 -22.05
CA THR A 323 -21.51 -26.39 -20.83
C THR A 323 -21.57 -24.90 -20.51
N THR A 324 -22.07 -24.09 -21.44
CA THR A 324 -22.23 -22.65 -21.27
C THR A 324 -23.69 -22.22 -21.14
N GLU A 325 -24.66 -23.14 -21.18
CA GLU A 325 -26.08 -22.83 -20.98
C GLU A 325 -26.33 -22.07 -19.66
N ILE A 326 -27.29 -21.15 -19.67
CA ILE A 326 -27.83 -20.61 -18.40
C ILE A 326 -28.55 -21.71 -17.61
N SER A 327 -28.67 -21.51 -16.30
CA SER A 327 -29.45 -22.40 -15.43
C SER A 327 -30.89 -22.54 -15.93
N SER A 328 -31.49 -23.71 -15.72
CA SER A 328 -32.91 -23.92 -16.00
C SER A 328 -33.79 -23.21 -14.96
N GLY A 329 -35.11 -23.36 -15.08
CA GLY A 329 -36.13 -22.89 -14.16
C GLY A 329 -36.96 -21.72 -14.70
N TYR A 330 -36.59 -21.14 -15.84
CA TYR A 330 -37.25 -19.95 -16.37
C TYR A 330 -38.39 -20.29 -17.34
N ALA A 331 -39.57 -19.73 -17.08
CA ALA A 331 -40.72 -19.84 -17.99
C ALA A 331 -40.37 -19.28 -19.39
N VAL A 332 -40.98 -19.84 -20.45
CA VAL A 332 -40.67 -19.57 -21.88
C VAL A 332 -39.30 -20.10 -22.32
N ILE A 333 -38.25 -19.96 -21.51
CA ILE A 333 -36.90 -20.43 -21.82
C ILE A 333 -36.82 -21.96 -21.81
N ASP A 334 -37.22 -22.62 -20.72
CA ASP A 334 -37.12 -24.09 -20.62
C ASP A 334 -38.05 -24.82 -21.60
N GLN A 335 -39.19 -24.20 -21.92
CA GLN A 335 -40.19 -24.75 -22.84
C GLN A 335 -39.78 -24.62 -24.32
N SER A 336 -38.67 -23.94 -24.60
CA SER A 336 -38.18 -23.77 -25.96
C SER A 336 -37.55 -25.03 -26.55
N GLY A 337 -37.28 -26.08 -25.77
CA GLY A 337 -36.55 -27.26 -26.29
C GLY A 337 -35.05 -27.00 -26.48
N GLY A 338 -34.47 -26.11 -25.67
CA GLY A 338 -33.02 -25.82 -25.62
C GLY A 338 -32.61 -24.48 -26.20
N TYR A 339 -33.32 -23.95 -27.20
CA TYR A 339 -32.93 -22.71 -27.91
C TYR A 339 -32.78 -21.50 -26.98
N GLY A 340 -33.60 -21.40 -25.94
CA GLY A 340 -33.58 -20.28 -25.00
C GLY A 340 -32.48 -20.34 -23.96
N ARG A 341 -31.88 -21.51 -23.70
CA ARG A 341 -30.83 -21.70 -22.69
C ARG A 341 -29.42 -21.44 -23.24
N LEU A 342 -29.25 -21.50 -24.57
CA LEU A 342 -27.95 -21.27 -25.23
C LEU A 342 -27.41 -19.85 -24.94
N ASN A 343 -26.37 -19.77 -24.10
CA ASN A 343 -25.67 -18.52 -23.84
C ASN A 343 -24.54 -18.33 -24.86
N LEU A 344 -24.88 -17.80 -26.03
CA LEU A 344 -23.91 -17.69 -27.13
C LEU A 344 -22.76 -16.72 -26.84
N TYR A 345 -22.93 -15.73 -25.96
CA TYR A 345 -21.82 -14.89 -25.53
C TYR A 345 -20.78 -15.72 -24.76
N ALA A 346 -21.22 -16.52 -23.79
CA ALA A 346 -20.33 -17.42 -23.04
C ALA A 346 -19.79 -18.56 -23.93
N ALA A 347 -20.59 -19.09 -24.85
CA ALA A 347 -20.14 -20.10 -25.80
C ALA A 347 -19.03 -19.59 -26.73
N GLY A 348 -19.09 -18.31 -27.14
CA GLY A 348 -18.04 -17.64 -27.92
C GLY A 348 -16.70 -17.51 -27.18
N ASP A 349 -16.70 -17.66 -25.84
CA ASP A 349 -15.50 -17.68 -25.00
C ASP A 349 -14.89 -19.09 -24.82
N GLY A 350 -15.47 -20.13 -25.43
CA GLY A 350 -14.99 -21.50 -25.37
C GLY A 350 -15.80 -22.38 -24.41
N TYR A 351 -15.22 -23.48 -23.95
CA TYR A 351 -15.88 -24.43 -23.03
C TYR A 351 -16.22 -23.78 -21.68
N GLY A 352 -17.32 -24.19 -21.03
CA GLY A 352 -17.60 -23.87 -19.61
C GLY A 352 -17.16 -24.97 -18.64
N ALA A 353 -17.05 -26.20 -19.14
CA ALA A 353 -16.54 -27.34 -18.40
C ALA A 353 -15.98 -28.41 -19.36
N PHE A 354 -14.98 -29.16 -18.92
CA PHE A 354 -14.55 -30.40 -19.55
C PHE A 354 -15.24 -31.58 -18.84
N ASN A 355 -16.39 -32.00 -19.34
CA ASN A 355 -17.09 -33.17 -18.78
C ASN A 355 -16.44 -34.48 -19.20
N SER A 356 -15.66 -34.44 -20.27
CA SER A 356 -14.80 -35.51 -20.77
C SER A 356 -13.51 -34.92 -21.34
N ASN A 357 -12.58 -35.76 -21.80
CA ASN A 357 -11.32 -35.26 -22.38
C ASN A 357 -11.58 -34.52 -23.69
N VAL A 358 -11.10 -33.28 -23.78
CA VAL A 358 -11.26 -32.41 -24.94
C VAL A 358 -9.97 -32.38 -25.74
N THR A 359 -10.02 -32.78 -27.02
CA THR A 359 -8.87 -32.73 -27.93
C THR A 359 -9.01 -31.60 -28.95
N VAL A 360 -8.09 -30.64 -28.96
CA VAL A 360 -8.10 -29.52 -29.91
C VAL A 360 -6.99 -29.69 -30.95
N ASN A 361 -7.32 -29.58 -32.24
CA ASN A 361 -6.38 -29.78 -33.35
C ASN A 361 -6.24 -28.49 -34.18
N MET A 362 -5.40 -27.55 -33.73
CA MET A 362 -5.23 -26.24 -34.37
C MET A 362 -4.12 -26.26 -35.42
N ASN A 363 -4.38 -25.77 -36.65
CA ASN A 363 -3.38 -25.70 -37.72
C ASN A 363 -3.03 -24.25 -38.08
N ALA A 364 -1.82 -23.81 -37.72
CA ALA A 364 -1.36 -22.44 -37.94
C ALA A 364 -1.30 -22.02 -39.42
N SER A 365 -1.11 -22.96 -40.34
CA SER A 365 -1.07 -22.64 -41.78
C SER A 365 -2.41 -22.19 -42.35
N LEU A 366 -3.52 -22.46 -41.66
CA LEU A 366 -4.86 -22.03 -42.08
C LEU A 366 -5.23 -20.61 -41.63
N GLY A 367 -4.38 -19.96 -40.83
CA GLY A 367 -4.62 -18.60 -40.33
C GLY A 367 -5.83 -18.45 -39.41
N GLY A 368 -6.15 -17.21 -39.03
CA GLY A 368 -7.27 -16.87 -38.13
C GLY A 368 -7.29 -17.71 -36.85
N TYR A 369 -8.48 -18.17 -36.45
CA TYR A 369 -8.66 -19.01 -35.26
C TYR A 369 -8.01 -20.41 -35.34
N ASN A 370 -7.65 -20.90 -36.53
CA ASN A 370 -6.85 -22.13 -36.61
C ASN A 370 -5.39 -21.90 -36.19
N ALA A 371 -4.91 -20.67 -36.27
CA ALA A 371 -3.55 -20.30 -35.88
C ALA A 371 -3.47 -19.82 -34.43
N ILE A 372 -4.44 -19.03 -33.98
CA ILE A 372 -4.45 -18.49 -32.62
C ILE A 372 -5.87 -18.24 -32.14
N ASP A 373 -6.21 -18.70 -30.93
CA ASP A 373 -7.50 -18.44 -30.29
C ASP A 373 -7.35 -18.32 -28.77
N ALA A 374 -8.27 -17.61 -28.14
CA ALA A 374 -8.34 -17.43 -26.70
C ALA A 374 -9.67 -17.95 -26.15
N TRP A 375 -9.59 -18.83 -25.14
CA TRP A 375 -10.72 -19.24 -24.32
C TRP A 375 -10.71 -18.45 -23.01
N ARG A 376 -11.84 -17.82 -22.73
CA ARG A 376 -11.99 -16.81 -21.67
C ARG A 376 -12.96 -17.21 -20.56
N ASN A 377 -13.57 -18.39 -20.67
CA ASN A 377 -14.37 -18.96 -19.60
C ASN A 377 -13.48 -19.51 -18.48
N ASP A 378 -13.99 -19.49 -17.26
CA ASP A 378 -13.50 -20.34 -16.19
C ASP A 378 -14.01 -21.77 -16.47
N ILE A 379 -13.08 -22.69 -16.74
CA ILE A 379 -13.37 -24.06 -17.17
C ILE A 379 -13.26 -25.00 -15.98
N SER A 380 -14.36 -25.67 -15.67
CA SER A 380 -14.46 -26.70 -14.61
C SER A 380 -14.49 -28.12 -15.18
N GLY A 381 -14.74 -29.14 -14.34
CA GLY A 381 -15.00 -30.52 -14.78
C GLY A 381 -13.85 -31.50 -14.56
N SER A 382 -14.09 -32.78 -14.80
CA SER A 382 -13.13 -33.87 -14.55
C SER A 382 -12.27 -34.24 -15.78
N GLY A 383 -12.61 -33.73 -16.96
CA GLY A 383 -11.91 -33.99 -18.20
C GLY A 383 -10.56 -33.29 -18.32
N ALA A 384 -9.71 -33.83 -19.19
CA ALA A 384 -8.42 -33.26 -19.56
C ALA A 384 -8.50 -32.38 -20.82
N LEU A 385 -7.58 -31.43 -20.97
CA LEU A 385 -7.32 -30.75 -22.24
C LEU A 385 -6.16 -31.40 -22.98
N ILE A 386 -6.35 -31.77 -24.25
CA ILE A 386 -5.32 -32.32 -25.14
C ILE A 386 -5.13 -31.35 -26.31
N LYS A 387 -4.03 -30.61 -26.31
CA LYS A 387 -3.65 -29.63 -27.34
C LYS A 387 -2.73 -30.24 -28.38
N ASN A 388 -3.26 -30.42 -29.60
CA ASN A 388 -2.55 -30.88 -30.78
C ASN A 388 -2.40 -29.77 -31.83
N GLY A 389 -1.64 -30.08 -32.89
CA GLY A 389 -1.48 -29.20 -34.06
C GLY A 389 -0.60 -27.97 -33.79
N THR A 390 -0.24 -27.25 -34.84
CA THR A 390 0.78 -26.18 -34.82
C THR A 390 0.29 -24.82 -34.29
N GLY A 391 -1.00 -24.62 -34.06
CA GLY A 391 -1.55 -23.34 -33.57
C GLY A 391 -1.31 -23.06 -32.09
N ASN A 392 -1.64 -21.85 -31.64
CA ASN A 392 -1.57 -21.39 -30.25
C ASN A 392 -2.97 -21.28 -29.61
N LEU A 393 -3.21 -22.02 -28.54
CA LEU A 393 -4.41 -21.83 -27.71
C LEU A 393 -4.03 -21.00 -26.47
N ILE A 394 -4.81 -19.98 -26.17
CA ILE A 394 -4.64 -19.13 -24.98
C ILE A 394 -5.78 -19.42 -24.02
N LEU A 395 -5.46 -19.72 -22.77
CA LEU A 395 -6.43 -19.85 -21.67
C LEU A 395 -6.27 -18.65 -20.74
N THR A 396 -7.34 -17.87 -20.56
CA THR A 396 -7.31 -16.66 -19.71
C THR A 396 -8.21 -16.77 -18.48
N GLY A 397 -9.00 -17.85 -18.36
CA GLY A 397 -9.85 -18.09 -17.20
C GLY A 397 -9.11 -18.73 -16.03
N ASN A 398 -9.68 -18.60 -14.84
CA ASN A 398 -9.24 -19.31 -13.65
C ASN A 398 -9.85 -20.71 -13.66
N ASN A 399 -9.11 -21.66 -14.20
CA ASN A 399 -9.61 -22.99 -14.52
C ASN A 399 -9.48 -23.94 -13.33
N THR A 400 -10.48 -24.80 -13.14
CA THR A 400 -10.55 -25.75 -12.01
C THR A 400 -10.66 -27.20 -12.46
N TYR A 401 -10.59 -27.47 -13.77
CA TYR A 401 -10.66 -28.83 -14.28
C TYR A 401 -9.55 -29.72 -13.71
N SER A 402 -9.84 -31.00 -13.48
CA SER A 402 -8.95 -31.90 -12.74
C SER A 402 -8.28 -32.99 -13.59
N GLY A 403 -8.71 -33.19 -14.84
CA GLY A 403 -8.15 -34.23 -15.71
C GLY A 403 -6.71 -33.97 -16.19
N GLY A 404 -6.19 -32.76 -15.98
CA GLY A 404 -4.86 -32.35 -16.42
C GLY A 404 -4.82 -31.81 -17.84
N THR A 405 -3.61 -31.51 -18.31
CA THR A 405 -3.36 -30.88 -19.62
C THR A 405 -2.26 -31.63 -20.35
N VAL A 406 -2.45 -31.92 -21.63
CA VAL A 406 -1.45 -32.55 -22.51
C VAL A 406 -1.23 -31.65 -23.72
N ILE A 407 0.03 -31.29 -24.01
CA ILE A 407 0.41 -30.45 -25.14
C ILE A 407 1.28 -31.29 -26.08
N ASN A 408 0.72 -31.78 -27.18
CA ASN A 408 1.46 -32.59 -28.16
C ASN A 408 2.01 -31.76 -29.33
N GLY A 409 1.53 -30.52 -29.51
CA GLY A 409 1.97 -29.66 -30.61
C GLY A 409 1.58 -28.20 -30.46
N GLY A 410 2.34 -27.33 -31.12
CA GLY A 410 2.11 -25.89 -31.15
C GLY A 410 2.40 -25.24 -29.81
N THR A 411 1.57 -24.27 -29.42
CA THR A 411 1.72 -23.54 -28.16
C THR A 411 0.43 -23.59 -27.35
N LEU A 412 0.57 -23.73 -26.03
CA LEU A 412 -0.49 -23.43 -25.07
C LEU A 412 -0.01 -22.28 -24.18
N THR A 413 -0.79 -21.21 -24.09
CA THR A 413 -0.47 -20.01 -23.32
C THR A 413 -1.47 -19.82 -22.18
N GLY A 414 -1.02 -19.44 -21.00
CA GLY A 414 -1.88 -19.07 -19.86
C GLY A 414 -1.08 -18.53 -18.68
N HIS A 415 -1.77 -18.06 -17.64
CA HIS A 415 -1.15 -17.75 -16.34
C HIS A 415 -1.21 -18.96 -15.41
N ALA A 416 -0.66 -18.87 -14.19
CA ALA A 416 -0.57 -19.99 -13.25
C ALA A 416 -1.91 -20.71 -12.99
N GLN A 417 -3.01 -19.95 -12.85
CA GLN A 417 -4.36 -20.50 -12.60
C GLN A 417 -5.10 -21.01 -13.86
N ALA A 418 -4.48 -20.95 -15.03
CA ALA A 418 -5.14 -21.31 -16.28
C ALA A 418 -5.19 -22.82 -16.56
N PHE A 419 -4.52 -23.67 -15.77
CA PHE A 419 -4.27 -25.07 -16.13
C PHE A 419 -4.94 -26.11 -15.23
N GLY A 420 -5.89 -25.70 -14.40
CA GLY A 420 -6.59 -26.60 -13.49
C GLY A 420 -5.66 -27.19 -12.43
N SER A 421 -6.02 -28.36 -11.89
CA SER A 421 -5.29 -28.99 -10.77
C SER A 421 -4.45 -30.21 -11.16
N GLY A 422 -4.64 -30.75 -12.37
CA GLY A 422 -3.95 -31.97 -12.84
C GLY A 422 -2.54 -31.71 -13.39
N THR A 423 -1.81 -32.79 -13.69
CA THR A 423 -0.49 -32.73 -14.35
C THR A 423 -0.56 -32.02 -15.70
N ILE A 424 0.46 -31.21 -16.00
CA ILE A 424 0.67 -30.63 -17.33
C ILE A 424 1.78 -31.42 -18.03
N THR A 425 1.42 -32.23 -19.02
CA THR A 425 2.37 -32.95 -19.88
C THR A 425 2.67 -32.12 -21.11
N ASP A 426 3.79 -31.39 -21.11
CA ASP A 426 4.24 -30.58 -22.23
C ASP A 426 5.25 -31.34 -23.10
N ASN A 427 4.84 -31.69 -24.33
CA ASN A 427 5.68 -32.27 -25.37
C ASN A 427 5.92 -31.28 -26.54
N ALA A 428 5.57 -29.99 -26.37
CA ALA A 428 5.75 -28.96 -27.39
C ALA A 428 6.18 -27.63 -26.77
N THR A 429 5.26 -26.71 -26.48
CA THR A 429 5.58 -25.43 -25.83
C THR A 429 4.45 -24.97 -24.92
N LEU A 430 4.79 -24.80 -23.64
CA LEU A 430 3.98 -24.13 -22.64
C LEU A 430 4.49 -22.71 -22.38
N VAL A 431 3.64 -21.71 -22.54
CA VAL A 431 3.94 -20.32 -22.18
C VAL A 431 3.16 -19.92 -20.93
N LEU A 432 3.89 -19.60 -19.86
CA LEU A 432 3.38 -18.99 -18.65
C LEU A 432 3.52 -17.47 -18.75
N ASP A 433 2.43 -16.80 -19.14
CA ASP A 433 2.34 -15.35 -19.26
C ASP A 433 1.80 -14.74 -17.96
N GLN A 434 2.72 -14.32 -17.09
CA GLN A 434 2.42 -14.00 -15.70
C GLN A 434 2.67 -12.52 -15.42
N SER A 435 1.60 -11.73 -15.39
CA SER A 435 1.65 -10.29 -15.13
C SER A 435 1.69 -9.93 -13.63
N THR A 436 1.13 -10.78 -12.77
CA THR A 436 1.08 -10.61 -11.31
C THR A 436 1.71 -11.80 -10.58
N ASN A 437 2.00 -11.69 -9.29
CA ASN A 437 2.61 -12.80 -8.55
C ASN A 437 1.61 -13.95 -8.33
N ASP A 438 2.04 -15.19 -8.55
CA ASP A 438 1.19 -16.37 -8.35
C ASP A 438 2.00 -17.67 -8.17
N THR A 439 1.33 -18.76 -7.79
CA THR A 439 1.90 -20.10 -7.62
C THR A 439 1.34 -21.08 -8.64
N LEU A 440 2.21 -21.79 -9.34
CA LEU A 440 1.85 -22.96 -10.14
C LEU A 440 2.20 -24.24 -9.36
N ALA A 441 1.18 -24.91 -8.86
CA ALA A 441 1.32 -26.15 -8.10
C ALA A 441 1.35 -27.42 -8.98
N ASN A 442 0.94 -27.31 -10.25
CA ASN A 442 0.88 -28.44 -11.16
C ASN A 442 2.27 -29.06 -11.37
N THR A 443 2.31 -30.39 -11.43
CA THR A 443 3.48 -31.13 -11.91
C THR A 443 3.62 -30.92 -13.42
N LEU A 444 4.82 -30.54 -13.88
CA LEU A 444 5.16 -30.49 -15.31
C LEU A 444 5.87 -31.77 -15.74
N ALA A 445 5.48 -32.35 -16.85
CA ALA A 445 6.10 -33.54 -17.43
C ALA A 445 6.33 -33.35 -18.93
N GLY A 446 7.08 -34.26 -19.56
CA GLY A 446 7.32 -34.26 -21.01
C GLY A 446 8.68 -33.67 -21.40
N ASN A 447 8.84 -33.37 -22.69
CA ASN A 447 10.09 -32.90 -23.30
C ASN A 447 9.95 -31.55 -24.05
N GLY A 448 8.80 -30.89 -23.89
CA GLY A 448 8.51 -29.58 -24.46
C GLY A 448 9.24 -28.43 -23.77
N ALA A 449 9.14 -27.24 -24.37
CA ALA A 449 9.76 -26.02 -23.87
C ALA A 449 8.82 -25.22 -22.96
N LEU A 450 9.30 -24.85 -21.78
CA LEU A 450 8.62 -23.93 -20.88
C LEU A 450 9.12 -22.51 -21.09
N ILE A 451 8.23 -21.56 -21.29
CA ILE A 451 8.57 -20.13 -21.38
C ILE A 451 7.83 -19.37 -20.28
N LYS A 452 8.56 -18.66 -19.42
CA LYS A 452 8.01 -17.71 -18.45
C LYS A 452 8.22 -16.29 -18.96
N ARG A 453 7.14 -15.53 -19.10
CA ARG A 453 7.15 -14.10 -19.43
C ARG A 453 6.23 -13.30 -18.49
N GLY A 454 6.19 -11.99 -18.69
CA GLY A 454 5.49 -11.06 -17.81
C GLY A 454 6.26 -10.74 -16.52
N VAL A 455 5.98 -9.59 -15.92
CA VAL A 455 6.74 -9.03 -14.80
C VAL A 455 6.49 -9.72 -13.46
N GLY A 456 5.41 -10.48 -13.33
CA GLY A 456 5.03 -11.17 -12.10
C GLY A 456 6.02 -12.27 -11.71
N SER A 457 6.19 -12.46 -10.40
CA SER A 457 6.94 -13.57 -9.82
C SER A 457 6.09 -14.84 -9.84
N LEU A 458 6.59 -15.89 -10.48
CA LEU A 458 5.98 -17.22 -10.48
C LEU A 458 6.68 -18.12 -9.48
N ASN A 459 5.94 -18.63 -8.50
CA ASN A 459 6.40 -19.68 -7.60
C ASN A 459 6.02 -21.05 -8.16
N LEU A 460 6.99 -21.85 -8.57
CA LEU A 460 6.78 -23.21 -9.07
C LEU A 460 7.06 -24.20 -7.94
N THR A 461 6.00 -24.85 -7.44
CA THR A 461 6.09 -25.79 -6.31
C THR A 461 5.93 -27.25 -6.74
N GLY A 462 5.45 -27.50 -7.96
CA GLY A 462 5.26 -28.85 -8.50
C GLY A 462 6.57 -29.64 -8.61
N ASN A 463 6.50 -30.95 -8.31
CA ASN A 463 7.63 -31.87 -8.48
C ASN A 463 7.66 -32.36 -9.94
N SER A 464 8.32 -31.61 -10.82
CA SER A 464 8.25 -31.79 -12.26
C SER A 464 9.37 -32.68 -12.83
N SER A 465 9.05 -33.42 -13.89
CA SER A 465 9.96 -34.26 -14.68
C SER A 465 10.24 -33.70 -16.08
N LEU A 466 9.72 -32.51 -16.40
CA LEU A 466 9.94 -31.80 -17.66
C LEU A 466 11.42 -31.77 -18.03
N SER A 467 11.74 -32.23 -19.22
CA SER A 467 13.12 -32.39 -19.72
C SER A 467 13.51 -31.38 -20.80
N GLY A 468 12.55 -30.72 -21.44
CA GLY A 468 12.85 -29.66 -22.39
C GLY A 468 13.26 -28.36 -21.69
N ALA A 469 13.80 -27.42 -22.46
CA ALA A 469 14.40 -26.21 -21.92
C ALA A 469 13.36 -25.26 -21.30
N THR A 470 13.72 -24.61 -20.19
CA THR A 470 12.94 -23.52 -19.58
C THR A 470 13.59 -22.19 -19.94
N THR A 471 12.83 -21.21 -20.45
CA THR A 471 13.32 -19.86 -20.78
C THR A 471 12.59 -18.81 -19.96
N LEU A 472 13.33 -17.96 -19.25
CA LEU A 472 12.79 -16.81 -18.53
C LEU A 472 13.04 -15.54 -19.34
N GLN A 473 11.97 -14.92 -19.82
CA GLN A 473 12.03 -13.70 -20.63
C GLN A 473 11.86 -12.44 -19.78
N ALA A 474 11.13 -12.52 -18.67
CA ALA A 474 10.88 -11.41 -17.75
C ALA A 474 10.40 -11.90 -16.37
N GLY A 475 10.51 -11.03 -15.37
CA GLY A 475 10.05 -11.31 -14.00
C GLY A 475 10.87 -12.39 -13.31
N ARG A 476 10.36 -12.89 -12.17
CA ARG A 476 11.03 -13.94 -11.39
C ARG A 476 10.36 -15.31 -11.63
N LEU A 477 11.17 -16.35 -11.78
CA LEU A 477 10.75 -17.74 -11.54
C LEU A 477 11.45 -18.25 -10.28
N ALA A 478 10.68 -18.49 -9.22
CA ALA A 478 11.15 -19.16 -8.01
C ALA A 478 10.84 -20.66 -8.12
N VAL A 479 11.86 -21.49 -8.33
CA VAL A 479 11.72 -22.95 -8.36
C VAL A 479 11.84 -23.46 -6.94
N ASN A 480 10.71 -23.79 -6.31
CA ASN A 480 10.63 -24.37 -4.97
C ASN A 480 10.23 -25.86 -4.99
N GLY A 481 9.80 -26.37 -6.15
CA GLY A 481 9.64 -27.78 -6.44
C GLY A 481 10.85 -28.36 -7.16
N ASN A 482 10.60 -29.10 -8.24
CA ASN A 482 11.63 -29.77 -9.03
C ASN A 482 11.47 -29.45 -10.52
N LEU A 483 12.55 -29.05 -11.17
CA LEU A 483 12.78 -28.93 -12.62
C LEU A 483 14.13 -29.57 -12.98
N GLY A 484 14.54 -30.59 -12.24
CA GLY A 484 15.87 -31.19 -12.28
C GLY A 484 16.30 -31.82 -13.60
N ASN A 485 15.39 -31.95 -14.57
CA ASN A 485 15.69 -32.42 -15.93
C ASN A 485 15.71 -31.29 -16.96
N SER A 486 15.33 -30.06 -16.58
CA SER A 486 15.18 -28.91 -17.48
C SER A 486 16.32 -27.90 -17.27
N ILE A 487 17.00 -27.53 -18.36
CA ILE A 487 17.98 -26.44 -18.34
C ILE A 487 17.23 -25.11 -18.38
N VAL A 488 17.52 -24.22 -17.42
CA VAL A 488 16.91 -22.89 -17.31
C VAL A 488 17.80 -21.83 -17.95
N SER A 489 17.29 -21.14 -18.95
CA SER A 489 17.92 -19.97 -19.59
C SER A 489 17.29 -18.68 -19.09
N VAL A 490 18.09 -17.80 -18.49
CA VAL A 490 17.64 -16.53 -17.90
C VAL A 490 18.05 -15.38 -18.81
N GLN A 491 17.08 -14.68 -19.39
CA GLN A 491 17.31 -13.54 -20.27
C GLN A 491 17.44 -12.23 -19.49
N GLN A 492 17.72 -11.14 -20.20
CA GLN A 492 17.83 -9.80 -19.64
C GLN A 492 16.56 -9.40 -18.89
N GLY A 493 16.70 -8.90 -17.66
CA GLY A 493 15.56 -8.45 -16.84
C GLY A 493 14.74 -9.58 -16.22
N ALA A 494 15.18 -10.83 -16.37
CA ALA A 494 14.59 -11.99 -15.71
C ALA A 494 15.45 -12.47 -14.54
N THR A 495 14.80 -13.10 -13.55
CA THR A 495 15.45 -13.64 -12.36
C THR A 495 15.06 -15.10 -12.14
N LEU A 496 16.04 -15.98 -11.99
CA LEU A 496 15.84 -17.33 -11.45
C LEU A 496 16.11 -17.32 -9.94
N GLY A 497 15.26 -17.97 -9.14
CA GLY A 497 15.53 -18.21 -7.72
C GLY A 497 14.82 -19.44 -7.16
N GLY A 498 14.68 -19.50 -5.83
CA GLY A 498 14.02 -20.60 -5.11
C GLY A 498 14.99 -21.62 -4.49
N ASN A 499 14.43 -22.60 -3.79
CA ASN A 499 15.16 -23.61 -3.00
C ASN A 499 15.12 -25.03 -3.59
N GLY A 500 14.59 -25.16 -4.82
CA GLY A 500 14.32 -26.44 -5.46
C GLY A 500 15.52 -27.00 -6.22
N THR A 501 15.20 -27.72 -7.30
CA THR A 501 16.20 -28.33 -8.19
C THR A 501 15.94 -27.92 -9.64
N VAL A 502 16.99 -27.62 -10.41
CA VAL A 502 16.95 -27.38 -11.87
C VAL A 502 17.96 -28.27 -12.59
N GLY A 503 17.78 -28.54 -13.88
CA GLY A 503 18.66 -29.40 -14.67
C GLY A 503 19.97 -28.75 -15.12
N GLY A 504 20.00 -27.43 -15.17
CA GLY A 504 21.15 -26.61 -15.55
C GLY A 504 20.76 -25.14 -15.54
N ILE A 505 21.75 -24.23 -15.52
CA ILE A 505 21.51 -22.79 -15.52
C ILE A 505 22.36 -22.12 -16.60
N ASN A 506 21.73 -21.31 -17.45
CA ASN A 506 22.40 -20.42 -18.40
C ASN A 506 21.89 -18.99 -18.18
N VAL A 507 22.71 -18.10 -17.65
CA VAL A 507 22.31 -16.70 -17.39
C VAL A 507 22.95 -15.79 -18.42
N ALA A 508 22.14 -15.13 -19.23
CA ALA A 508 22.59 -14.16 -20.22
C ALA A 508 22.96 -12.81 -19.58
N GLN A 509 23.56 -11.91 -20.38
CA GLN A 509 23.84 -10.55 -19.95
C GLN A 509 22.56 -9.86 -19.42
N GLY A 510 22.65 -9.25 -18.23
CA GLY A 510 21.52 -8.59 -17.57
C GLY A 510 20.47 -9.55 -16.98
N GLY A 511 20.69 -10.87 -17.04
CA GLY A 511 19.91 -11.85 -16.29
C GLY A 511 20.47 -12.04 -14.87
N VAL A 512 19.60 -12.44 -13.94
CA VAL A 512 19.93 -12.63 -12.53
C VAL A 512 19.64 -14.06 -12.08
N VAL A 513 20.54 -14.66 -11.31
CA VAL A 513 20.24 -15.84 -10.52
C VAL A 513 20.43 -15.51 -9.04
N ALA A 514 19.37 -15.71 -8.27
CA ALA A 514 19.26 -15.41 -6.84
C ALA A 514 18.67 -16.66 -6.15
N PRO A 515 19.50 -17.67 -5.82
CA PRO A 515 19.06 -18.84 -5.07
C PRO A 515 18.38 -18.42 -3.79
N GLY A 516 17.58 -19.29 -3.21
CA GLY A 516 16.89 -18.93 -1.99
C GLY A 516 15.45 -18.45 -2.23
N ASN A 517 14.65 -18.60 -1.19
CA ASN A 517 13.69 -17.56 -0.81
C ASN A 517 14.31 -16.66 0.29
N SER A 518 15.66 -16.59 0.31
CA SER A 518 16.48 -15.77 1.21
C SER A 518 16.43 -16.15 2.70
N VAL A 519 17.33 -16.99 3.23
CA VAL A 519 18.43 -17.73 2.56
C VAL A 519 18.04 -19.15 2.16
N GLY A 520 18.68 -19.72 1.15
CA GLY A 520 18.48 -21.11 0.76
C GLY A 520 19.39 -21.65 -0.33
N GLN A 521 19.23 -22.93 -0.62
CA GLN A 521 20.05 -23.66 -1.57
C GLN A 521 19.25 -23.98 -2.84
N LEU A 522 19.79 -23.62 -4.01
CA LEU A 522 19.29 -24.08 -5.29
C LEU A 522 20.18 -25.22 -5.81
N ASN A 523 19.57 -26.38 -6.06
CA ASN A 523 20.26 -27.56 -6.58
C ASN A 523 20.27 -27.54 -8.11
N VAL A 524 21.38 -27.93 -8.72
CA VAL A 524 21.56 -27.96 -10.17
C VAL A 524 22.10 -29.33 -10.58
N ASN A 525 21.32 -30.11 -11.32
CA ASN A 525 21.70 -31.45 -11.76
C ASN A 525 22.63 -31.46 -12.99
N GLY A 526 23.16 -30.30 -13.37
CA GLY A 526 24.06 -30.12 -14.49
C GLY A 526 24.94 -28.88 -14.31
N ASP A 527 25.28 -28.24 -15.42
CA ASP A 527 26.20 -27.10 -15.44
C ASP A 527 25.52 -25.77 -15.06
N VAL A 528 26.33 -24.85 -14.56
CA VAL A 528 25.96 -23.45 -14.26
C VAL A 528 26.83 -22.55 -15.12
N ASN A 529 26.23 -21.81 -16.05
CA ASN A 529 26.93 -20.90 -16.95
C ASN A 529 26.43 -19.47 -16.72
N LEU A 530 27.28 -18.63 -16.14
CA LEU A 530 27.03 -17.20 -15.96
C LEU A 530 27.78 -16.44 -17.05
N ALA A 531 27.07 -15.75 -17.94
CA ALA A 531 27.68 -14.94 -18.99
C ALA A 531 28.30 -13.65 -18.43
N GLN A 532 29.17 -13.02 -19.21
CA GLN A 532 29.66 -11.69 -18.86
C GLN A 532 28.49 -10.70 -18.72
N GLY A 533 28.48 -9.94 -17.63
CA GLY A 533 27.41 -9.00 -17.31
C GLY A 533 26.11 -9.62 -16.80
N SER A 534 26.08 -10.93 -16.50
CA SER A 534 25.03 -11.52 -15.66
C SER A 534 25.33 -11.29 -14.17
N VAL A 535 24.31 -11.44 -13.32
CA VAL A 535 24.43 -11.27 -11.87
C VAL A 535 24.12 -12.56 -11.13
N TYR A 536 25.01 -12.95 -10.22
CA TYR A 536 24.74 -13.90 -9.15
C TYR A 536 24.48 -13.13 -7.86
N GLN A 537 23.29 -13.25 -7.30
CA GLN A 537 22.88 -12.53 -6.10
C GLN A 537 22.88 -13.50 -4.91
N VAL A 538 23.45 -13.05 -3.78
CA VAL A 538 23.57 -13.86 -2.56
C VAL A 538 23.15 -13.04 -1.34
N GLU A 539 22.36 -13.66 -0.47
CA GLU A 539 21.97 -13.16 0.83
C GLU A 539 22.52 -14.10 1.93
N SER A 540 22.58 -13.63 3.19
CA SER A 540 22.94 -14.48 4.33
C SER A 540 21.90 -14.39 5.47
N ASP A 541 22.06 -15.22 6.49
CA ASP A 541 21.34 -15.12 7.76
C ASP A 541 22.29 -14.96 8.96
N ALA A 542 21.71 -14.63 10.12
CA ALA A 542 22.46 -14.40 11.36
C ALA A 542 23.13 -15.66 11.91
N ASN A 543 22.77 -16.84 11.39
CA ASN A 543 23.35 -18.13 11.79
C ASN A 543 24.60 -18.47 10.96
N GLY A 544 24.98 -17.62 10.00
CA GLY A 544 26.12 -17.85 9.14
C GLY A 544 25.80 -18.75 7.93
N ASN A 545 24.52 -18.90 7.56
CA ASN A 545 24.13 -19.51 6.29
C ASN A 545 24.07 -18.44 5.20
N ALA A 546 24.29 -18.83 3.95
CA ALA A 546 24.10 -17.96 2.80
C ALA A 546 23.42 -18.69 1.65
N ASP A 547 22.86 -17.93 0.73
CA ASP A 547 22.37 -18.47 -0.53
C ASP A 547 23.49 -19.20 -1.26
N ARG A 548 23.14 -20.37 -1.80
CA ARG A 548 24.12 -21.24 -2.44
C ARG A 548 23.55 -21.97 -3.64
N ILE A 549 24.36 -22.06 -4.69
CA ILE A 549 24.16 -23.02 -5.78
C ILE A 549 24.98 -24.28 -5.51
N VAL A 550 24.33 -25.44 -5.57
CA VAL A 550 24.99 -26.76 -5.52
C VAL A 550 24.78 -27.47 -6.85
N ALA A 551 25.82 -27.51 -7.67
CA ALA A 551 25.82 -28.10 -9.00
C ALA A 551 26.54 -29.46 -9.04
N SER A 552 25.94 -30.45 -9.69
CA SER A 552 26.62 -31.71 -10.01
C SER A 552 27.57 -31.56 -11.21
N GLY A 553 27.32 -30.59 -12.10
CA GLY A 553 28.18 -30.26 -13.23
C GLY A 553 29.23 -29.20 -12.91
N ARG A 554 29.75 -28.55 -13.96
CA ARG A 554 30.74 -27.48 -13.90
C ARG A 554 30.07 -26.11 -13.71
N ALA A 555 30.68 -25.24 -12.92
CA ALA A 555 30.30 -23.83 -12.82
C ALA A 555 31.27 -22.94 -13.60
N THR A 556 30.77 -22.23 -14.62
CA THR A 556 31.51 -21.28 -15.45
C THR A 556 31.04 -19.86 -15.14
N LEU A 557 31.94 -19.02 -14.59
CA LEU A 557 31.57 -17.69 -14.07
C LEU A 557 31.79 -16.53 -15.06
N ASN A 558 32.63 -16.72 -16.08
CA ASN A 558 32.89 -15.82 -17.22
C ASN A 558 32.80 -14.30 -16.94
N ASN A 559 33.49 -13.79 -15.91
CA ASN A 559 33.49 -12.35 -15.57
C ASN A 559 32.09 -11.78 -15.28
N SER A 560 31.17 -12.60 -14.78
CA SER A 560 29.90 -12.17 -14.20
C SER A 560 30.12 -11.39 -12.90
N THR A 561 29.05 -10.78 -12.39
CA THR A 561 29.07 -10.01 -11.14
C THR A 561 28.47 -10.81 -10.00
N LEU A 562 29.16 -10.86 -8.85
CA LEU A 562 28.55 -11.27 -7.59
C LEU A 562 27.93 -10.03 -6.94
N SER A 563 26.66 -10.07 -6.57
CA SER A 563 25.96 -9.00 -5.83
C SER A 563 25.59 -9.50 -4.44
N LEU A 564 25.97 -8.76 -3.41
CA LEU A 564 25.58 -9.05 -2.02
C LEU A 564 24.41 -8.14 -1.66
N VAL A 565 23.34 -8.73 -1.14
CA VAL A 565 22.16 -7.96 -0.72
C VAL A 565 22.38 -7.42 0.69
N GLU A 566 21.93 -6.19 0.91
CA GLU A 566 21.93 -5.51 2.19
C GLU A 566 21.10 -6.26 3.24
N GLY A 567 21.47 -6.12 4.52
CA GLY A 567 20.70 -6.69 5.63
C GLY A 567 20.80 -8.22 5.79
N GLY A 568 21.69 -8.88 5.03
CA GLY A 568 21.92 -10.33 5.10
C GLY A 568 22.44 -10.86 6.45
N ASN A 569 22.53 -10.09 7.54
CA ASN A 569 23.06 -10.56 8.82
C ASN A 569 24.42 -11.29 8.69
N TRP A 570 25.30 -10.74 7.86
CA TRP A 570 26.58 -11.30 7.56
C TRP A 570 27.46 -11.39 8.80
N VAL A 571 28.05 -12.55 9.03
CA VAL A 571 29.01 -12.81 10.10
C VAL A 571 30.41 -12.50 9.59
N ALA A 572 31.00 -11.43 10.12
CA ALA A 572 32.35 -11.01 9.76
C ALA A 572 33.38 -12.14 9.98
N ALA A 573 34.35 -12.23 9.08
CA ALA A 573 35.38 -13.26 9.01
C ALA A 573 34.89 -14.72 8.80
N SER A 574 33.58 -14.93 8.66
CA SER A 574 33.03 -16.24 8.27
C SER A 574 33.21 -16.49 6.77
N ARG A 575 33.46 -17.75 6.42
CA ARG A 575 33.52 -18.21 5.03
C ARG A 575 32.19 -18.84 4.64
N TYR A 576 31.55 -18.25 3.64
CA TYR A 576 30.32 -18.74 3.02
C TYR A 576 30.66 -19.49 1.74
N SER A 577 30.31 -20.77 1.64
CA SER A 577 30.33 -21.45 0.33
C SER A 577 29.10 -20.99 -0.45
N ILE A 578 29.31 -20.18 -1.47
CA ILE A 578 28.23 -19.60 -2.28
C ILE A 578 28.01 -20.39 -3.57
N ILE A 579 29.02 -21.12 -4.07
CA ILE A 579 28.86 -22.07 -5.18
C ILE A 579 29.68 -23.32 -4.86
N SER A 580 29.08 -24.49 -5.03
CA SER A 580 29.79 -25.76 -5.09
C SER A 580 29.44 -26.48 -6.38
N ALA A 581 30.45 -26.93 -7.12
CA ALA A 581 30.30 -27.56 -8.42
C ALA A 581 31.16 -28.83 -8.48
N ALA A 582 30.53 -30.01 -8.49
CA ALA A 582 31.25 -31.29 -8.49
C ALA A 582 32.04 -31.53 -9.79
N GLY A 583 31.59 -30.96 -10.91
CA GLY A 583 32.32 -30.93 -12.18
C GLY A 583 33.41 -29.84 -12.26
N GLY A 584 33.59 -29.08 -11.19
CA GLY A 584 34.63 -28.06 -11.02
C GLY A 584 34.17 -26.62 -11.29
N VAL A 585 35.00 -25.66 -10.89
CA VAL A 585 34.78 -24.22 -11.10
C VAL A 585 35.75 -23.66 -12.14
N SER A 586 35.25 -22.80 -13.03
CA SER A 586 36.01 -22.19 -14.12
C SER A 586 35.73 -20.71 -14.29
N GLY A 587 36.81 -19.94 -14.44
CA GLY A 587 36.73 -18.48 -14.46
C GLY A 587 36.53 -17.90 -13.06
N ALA A 588 36.28 -16.59 -13.00
CA ALA A 588 36.06 -15.85 -11.77
C ALA A 588 34.93 -14.82 -11.96
N PHE A 589 34.44 -14.28 -10.86
CA PHE A 589 33.62 -13.06 -10.88
C PHE A 589 34.52 -11.87 -11.20
N ALA A 590 34.03 -10.93 -12.02
CA ALA A 590 34.78 -9.72 -12.35
C ALA A 590 34.82 -8.73 -11.19
N ALA A 591 33.74 -8.66 -10.41
CA ALA A 591 33.58 -7.78 -9.27
C ALA A 591 32.58 -8.38 -8.27
N VAL A 592 32.73 -7.95 -7.01
CA VAL A 592 31.70 -8.09 -5.99
C VAL A 592 31.05 -6.72 -5.78
N GLN A 593 29.77 -6.61 -6.09
CA GLN A 593 28.96 -5.44 -5.81
C GLN A 593 28.43 -5.52 -4.37
N THR A 594 28.78 -4.52 -3.58
CA THR A 594 28.35 -4.33 -2.19
C THR A 594 28.49 -2.84 -1.85
N ASN A 595 27.75 -2.38 -0.86
CA ASN A 595 27.83 -1.05 -0.27
C ASN A 595 28.34 -1.07 1.19
N PHE A 596 28.81 -2.21 1.70
CA PHE A 596 29.30 -2.32 3.07
C PHE A 596 30.45 -1.34 3.31
N ALA A 597 30.31 -0.47 4.32
CA ALA A 597 31.33 0.50 4.66
C ALA A 597 32.53 -0.13 5.39
N PHE A 598 32.26 -1.17 6.18
CA PHE A 598 33.24 -1.73 7.12
C PHE A 598 33.71 -3.14 6.76
N LEU A 599 33.07 -3.79 5.78
CA LEU A 599 33.41 -5.13 5.31
C LEU A 599 33.93 -5.08 3.87
N THR A 600 35.05 -5.76 3.62
CA THR A 600 35.56 -6.01 2.28
C THR A 600 35.31 -7.46 1.90
N PRO A 601 34.53 -7.73 0.84
CA PRO A 601 34.35 -9.08 0.34
C PRO A 601 35.62 -9.58 -0.33
N THR A 602 35.96 -10.82 0.00
CA THR A 602 37.06 -11.55 -0.60
C THR A 602 36.54 -12.89 -1.10
N LEU A 603 36.96 -13.26 -2.31
CA LEU A 603 36.57 -14.51 -2.93
C LEU A 603 37.73 -15.49 -2.91
N ASN A 604 37.44 -16.72 -2.51
CA ASN A 604 38.39 -17.82 -2.52
C ASN A 604 37.88 -18.92 -3.44
N TYR A 605 38.71 -19.32 -4.39
CA TYR A 605 38.39 -20.34 -5.37
C TYR A 605 39.17 -21.62 -5.07
N THR A 606 38.46 -22.73 -5.02
CA THR A 606 39.05 -24.08 -5.05
C THR A 606 38.67 -24.77 -6.37
N ALA A 607 39.11 -26.01 -6.56
CA ALA A 607 38.75 -26.78 -7.74
C ALA A 607 37.22 -26.93 -7.91
N THR A 608 36.45 -26.98 -6.81
CA THR A 608 35.02 -27.31 -6.81
C THR A 608 34.15 -26.34 -6.00
N ASP A 609 34.71 -25.26 -5.45
CA ASP A 609 34.00 -24.36 -4.53
C ASP A 609 34.40 -22.89 -4.73
N VAL A 610 33.41 -22.00 -4.63
CA VAL A 610 33.60 -20.56 -4.50
C VAL A 610 33.17 -20.15 -3.10
N GLY A 611 34.15 -19.73 -2.30
CA GLY A 611 33.95 -19.16 -0.98
C GLY A 611 33.90 -17.64 -1.03
N LEU A 612 32.98 -17.04 -0.27
CA LEU A 612 32.93 -15.63 0.05
C LEU A 612 33.30 -15.44 1.52
N THR A 613 34.24 -14.55 1.79
CA THR A 613 34.57 -14.12 3.16
C THR A 613 34.46 -12.61 3.24
N LEU A 614 33.71 -12.12 4.21
CA LEU A 614 33.58 -10.70 4.50
C LEU A 614 34.54 -10.32 5.62
N ASN A 615 35.64 -9.66 5.27
CA ASN A 615 36.65 -9.26 6.24
C ASN A 615 36.39 -7.83 6.71
N ARG A 616 36.56 -7.58 8.01
CA ARG A 616 36.59 -6.22 8.55
C ARG A 616 37.75 -5.46 7.89
N ASN A 617 37.44 -4.33 7.25
CA ASN A 617 38.44 -3.46 6.64
C ASN A 617 39.03 -2.48 7.69
N ALA A 618 39.96 -1.62 7.26
CA ALA A 618 40.63 -0.67 8.16
C ALA A 618 39.79 0.56 8.56
N GLN A 619 38.60 0.75 7.98
CA GLN A 619 37.74 1.90 8.24
C GLN A 619 37.09 1.75 9.62
N THR A 620 37.46 2.56 10.60
CA THR A 620 36.86 2.49 11.96
C THR A 620 35.42 3.02 11.95
N PHE A 621 34.59 2.60 12.91
CA PHE A 621 33.24 3.16 13.07
C PHE A 621 33.29 4.70 13.24
N ALA A 622 34.24 5.17 14.04
CA ALA A 622 34.43 6.58 14.33
C ALA A 622 34.75 7.45 13.10
N SER A 623 35.36 6.86 12.05
CA SER A 623 35.68 7.59 10.83
C SER A 623 34.45 8.10 10.07
N LEU A 624 33.28 7.53 10.34
CA LEU A 624 32.01 7.96 9.75
C LEU A 624 31.22 8.92 10.64
N ALA A 625 31.57 9.07 11.92
CA ALA A 625 30.87 9.98 12.82
C ALA A 625 31.25 11.45 12.58
N THR A 626 30.30 12.37 12.73
CA THR A 626 30.47 13.80 12.38
C THR A 626 30.53 14.75 13.59
N THR A 627 30.13 14.28 14.78
CA THR A 627 30.18 15.01 16.07
C THR A 627 31.10 14.30 17.06
N ARG A 628 31.53 15.01 18.11
CA ARG A 628 32.36 14.44 19.19
C ARG A 628 31.63 13.29 19.87
N ASN A 629 30.36 13.50 20.24
CA ASN A 629 29.53 12.50 20.89
C ASN A 629 29.31 11.26 20.00
N ALA A 630 29.00 11.43 18.71
CA ALA A 630 28.86 10.32 17.78
C ALA A 630 30.19 9.56 17.58
N SER A 631 31.33 10.27 17.56
CA SER A 631 32.64 9.62 17.49
C SER A 631 32.95 8.82 18.75
N ALA A 632 32.62 9.35 19.94
CA ALA A 632 32.82 8.65 21.21
C ALA A 632 31.99 7.36 21.29
N VAL A 633 30.71 7.44 20.91
CA VAL A 633 29.81 6.28 20.79
C VAL A 633 30.35 5.26 19.78
N ALA A 634 30.76 5.72 18.59
CA ALA A 634 31.27 4.85 17.56
C ALA A 634 32.55 4.12 18.02
N GLN A 635 33.45 4.79 18.75
CA GLN A 635 34.64 4.17 19.36
C GLN A 635 34.27 3.17 20.46
N GLY A 636 33.32 3.54 21.34
CA GLY A 636 32.80 2.67 22.38
C GLY A 636 32.20 1.39 21.79
N LEU A 637 31.39 1.51 20.75
CA LEU A 637 30.79 0.36 20.06
C LEU A 637 31.85 -0.46 19.33
N ASP A 638 32.77 0.16 18.57
CA ASP A 638 33.83 -0.57 17.84
C ASP A 638 34.69 -1.40 18.81
N SER A 639 34.96 -0.87 20.01
CA SER A 639 35.72 -1.56 21.06
C SER A 639 34.99 -2.76 21.69
N ALA A 640 33.65 -2.83 21.59
CA ALA A 640 32.86 -3.97 22.08
C ALA A 640 33.02 -5.22 21.20
N GLY A 641 33.34 -5.02 19.91
CA GLY A 641 33.64 -6.08 18.96
C GLY A 641 32.47 -7.03 18.66
N ALA A 642 32.78 -8.12 17.96
CA ALA A 642 31.78 -9.04 17.39
C ALA A 642 30.89 -9.77 18.41
N GLY A 643 31.24 -9.76 19.70
CA GLY A 643 30.39 -10.28 20.78
C GLY A 643 29.12 -9.46 20.98
N ASN A 644 29.16 -8.17 20.67
CA ASN A 644 28.04 -7.25 20.84
C ASN A 644 27.04 -7.32 19.66
N ALA A 645 25.73 -7.36 19.95
CA ALA A 645 24.69 -7.50 18.93
C ALA A 645 24.58 -6.28 18.01
N LEU A 646 24.61 -5.07 18.58
CA LEU A 646 24.59 -3.82 17.84
C LEU A 646 25.83 -3.65 16.97
N TRP A 647 27.00 -4.10 17.43
CA TRP A 647 28.22 -4.12 16.60
C TRP A 647 28.03 -4.98 15.35
N ARG A 648 27.43 -6.18 15.48
CA ARG A 648 27.18 -7.07 14.34
C ARG A 648 26.18 -6.50 13.35
N GLN A 649 25.26 -5.66 13.80
CA GLN A 649 24.36 -4.92 12.92
C GLN A 649 25.11 -3.81 12.18
N VAL A 650 25.85 -2.96 12.89
CA VAL A 650 26.52 -1.78 12.30
C VAL A 650 27.66 -2.17 11.37
N VAL A 651 28.38 -3.26 11.64
CA VAL A 651 29.54 -3.65 10.81
C VAL A 651 29.17 -3.98 9.36
N GLN A 652 27.92 -4.34 9.09
CA GLN A 652 27.43 -4.65 7.74
C GLN A 652 26.67 -3.48 7.10
N ASP A 653 26.60 -2.33 7.76
CA ASP A 653 25.91 -1.15 7.22
C ASP A 653 26.73 -0.46 6.13
N ASP A 654 26.01 0.25 5.26
CA ASP A 654 26.62 1.28 4.43
C ASP A 654 26.97 2.53 5.25
N ALA A 655 27.65 3.48 4.61
CA ALA A 655 28.15 4.64 5.32
C ALA A 655 27.04 5.55 5.87
N ALA A 656 25.91 5.64 5.17
CA ALA A 656 24.80 6.52 5.54
C ALA A 656 24.00 5.95 6.71
N THR A 657 23.75 4.64 6.68
CA THR A 657 23.04 3.90 7.72
C THR A 657 23.85 3.91 9.02
N ALA A 658 25.16 3.62 8.95
CA ALA A 658 26.04 3.69 10.12
C ALA A 658 26.09 5.10 10.73
N GLN A 659 26.15 6.15 9.89
CA GLN A 659 26.11 7.55 10.34
C GLN A 659 24.83 7.89 11.12
N ALA A 660 23.68 7.45 10.61
CA ALA A 660 22.41 7.65 11.29
C ALA A 660 22.38 6.93 12.65
N THR A 661 22.88 5.70 12.71
CA THR A 661 23.00 4.92 13.95
C THR A 661 23.87 5.64 14.99
N PHE A 662 25.07 6.09 14.63
CA PHE A 662 25.95 6.78 15.58
C PHE A 662 25.36 8.10 16.08
N LYS A 663 24.64 8.83 15.21
CA LYS A 663 23.93 10.07 15.58
C LYS A 663 22.76 9.80 16.53
N ALA A 664 22.01 8.73 16.32
CA ALA A 664 20.90 8.36 17.19
C ALA A 664 21.42 7.97 18.59
N LEU A 665 22.45 7.14 18.64
CA LEU A 665 23.08 6.67 19.88
C LEU A 665 23.82 7.78 20.66
N SER A 666 24.17 8.90 20.03
CA SER A 666 24.88 10.01 20.66
C SER A 666 24.01 10.92 21.54
N ASN A 667 22.80 10.49 21.87
CA ASN A 667 21.84 11.22 22.68
C ASN A 667 22.35 11.43 24.11
N GLU A 668 22.44 12.69 24.50
CA GLU A 668 23.15 13.22 25.66
C GLU A 668 22.25 13.60 26.86
N LEU A 669 21.06 13.01 26.96
CA LEU A 669 20.07 13.32 28.01
C LEU A 669 20.67 13.36 29.42
N HIS A 670 21.42 12.33 29.81
CA HIS A 670 21.96 12.22 31.18
C HIS A 670 23.01 13.29 31.50
N ALA A 671 23.88 13.63 30.54
CA ALA A 671 24.86 14.70 30.71
C ALA A 671 24.19 16.08 30.80
N SER A 672 23.13 16.31 30.03
CA SER A 672 22.35 17.55 30.07
C SER A 672 21.54 17.68 31.37
N THR A 673 21.01 16.58 31.90
CA THR A 673 20.37 16.53 33.24
C THR A 673 21.34 16.96 34.34
N GLN A 674 22.60 16.52 34.30
CA GLN A 674 23.62 16.96 35.28
C GLN A 674 23.81 18.48 35.25
N SER A 675 23.78 19.07 34.05
CA SER A 675 23.90 20.52 33.85
C SER A 675 22.73 21.27 34.50
N ALA A 676 21.51 20.78 34.29
CA ALA A 676 20.30 21.35 34.90
C ALA A 676 20.32 21.26 36.44
N LEU A 677 20.71 20.10 37.01
CA LEU A 677 20.77 19.93 38.47
C LEU A 677 21.77 20.87 39.13
N ILE A 678 22.93 21.11 38.49
CA ILE A 678 23.93 22.07 39.00
C ILE A 678 23.39 23.50 38.93
N GLU A 679 22.74 23.89 37.85
CA GLU A 679 22.14 25.24 37.70
C GLU A 679 20.99 25.47 38.68
N ASP A 680 20.04 24.52 38.80
CA ASP A 680 18.90 24.61 39.70
C ASP A 680 19.28 24.66 41.19
N SER A 681 20.48 24.19 41.54
CA SER A 681 21.04 24.32 42.89
C SER A 681 21.09 25.78 43.38
N ARG A 682 21.04 26.77 42.47
CA ARG A 682 20.97 28.20 42.80
C ARG A 682 19.64 28.59 43.47
N LEU A 683 18.53 27.91 43.19
CA LEU A 683 17.20 28.32 43.66
C LEU A 683 17.13 28.27 45.19
N VAL A 684 17.64 27.19 45.78
CA VAL A 684 17.67 27.02 47.24
C VAL A 684 18.73 27.93 47.87
N ARG A 685 19.87 28.14 47.20
CA ARG A 685 20.91 29.11 47.62
C ARG A 685 20.35 30.53 47.73
N ASN A 686 19.65 30.96 46.68
CA ASN A 686 19.08 32.29 46.60
C ASN A 686 18.04 32.50 47.68
N ALA A 687 17.15 31.52 47.93
CA ALA A 687 16.19 31.59 49.04
C ALA A 687 16.86 31.84 50.40
N MET A 688 17.96 31.15 50.70
CA MET A 688 18.74 31.37 51.94
C MET A 688 19.40 32.75 51.99
N ASN A 689 20.06 33.15 50.91
CA ASN A 689 20.72 34.45 50.82
C ASN A 689 19.71 35.60 50.94
N ASP A 690 18.61 35.54 50.22
CA ASP A 690 17.54 36.53 50.25
C ASP A 690 16.90 36.63 51.63
N ARG A 691 16.73 35.52 52.35
CA ARG A 691 16.21 35.54 53.73
C ARG A 691 17.19 36.25 54.66
N MET A 692 18.48 35.92 54.59
CA MET A 692 19.51 36.61 55.39
C MET A 692 19.65 38.08 55.00
N GLN A 693 19.56 38.39 53.71
CA GLN A 693 19.56 39.77 53.22
C GLN A 693 18.34 40.54 53.73
N GLN A 694 17.15 39.92 53.74
CA GLN A 694 15.93 40.54 54.27
C GLN A 694 16.12 40.92 55.75
N ALA A 695 16.66 40.02 56.58
CA ALA A 695 16.97 40.28 57.99
C ALA A 695 18.03 41.37 58.18
N GLN A 696 19.15 41.31 57.45
CA GLN A 696 20.24 42.28 57.56
C GLN A 696 19.89 43.66 56.99
N SER A 697 18.98 43.73 56.02
CA SER A 697 18.41 44.99 55.53
C SER A 697 17.52 45.63 56.59
N ALA A 698 16.75 44.82 57.34
CA ALA A 698 15.91 45.31 58.43
C ALA A 698 16.75 45.97 59.53
N GLN A 699 17.89 45.37 59.90
CA GLN A 699 18.86 45.92 60.86
C GLN A 699 19.37 47.32 60.46
N SER A 700 19.66 47.57 59.18
CA SER A 700 20.22 48.85 58.71
C SER A 700 19.24 50.03 58.73
N PHE A 701 17.94 49.78 58.71
CA PHE A 701 16.96 50.87 58.65
C PHE A 701 16.37 51.26 60.03
N GLY A 702 16.79 50.63 61.14
CA GLY A 702 16.36 50.97 62.51
C GLY A 702 14.92 50.54 62.90
N SER A 703 14.63 50.57 64.22
CA SER A 703 13.48 49.88 64.86
C SER A 703 12.23 50.73 65.20
N THR A 704 12.12 51.99 64.77
CA THR A 704 11.14 52.94 65.37
C THR A 704 9.74 53.00 64.73
N THR A 705 9.37 52.19 63.74
CA THR A 705 7.95 52.01 63.32
C THR A 705 7.77 50.82 62.35
N GLN A 706 6.72 50.01 62.57
CA GLN A 706 6.27 48.80 61.85
C GLN A 706 7.29 48.12 60.92
N THR A 707 7.94 47.09 61.44
CA THR A 707 8.95 46.29 60.75
C THR A 707 8.31 45.24 59.84
N LEU A 708 8.98 44.92 58.74
CA LEU A 708 8.77 43.62 58.08
C LEU A 708 8.95 42.52 59.14
N ALA A 709 8.17 41.44 59.06
CA ALA A 709 8.10 40.35 60.04
C ALA A 709 9.37 39.50 60.21
N GLY A 710 10.54 40.10 60.09
CA GLY A 710 11.84 39.47 60.27
C GLY A 710 12.87 40.43 60.84
N ASP A 711 12.46 41.31 61.76
CA ASP A 711 13.36 42.15 62.56
C ASP A 711 14.39 41.29 63.32
N ALA A 712 15.54 41.89 63.61
CA ALA A 712 16.74 41.28 64.17
C ALA A 712 16.52 40.53 65.48
N SER A 713 15.50 40.91 66.27
CA SER A 713 15.30 40.46 67.65
C SER A 713 14.38 39.24 67.81
N ARG A 714 13.73 38.75 66.74
CA ARG A 714 12.71 37.69 66.83
C ARG A 714 13.02 36.45 66.03
N GLY A 715 12.52 35.31 66.50
CA GLY A 715 12.51 34.05 65.74
C GLY A 715 11.51 34.14 64.60
N VAL A 716 11.84 33.53 63.47
CA VAL A 716 11.02 33.60 62.25
C VAL A 716 10.85 32.21 61.66
N VAL A 717 9.64 31.94 61.18
CA VAL A 717 9.37 30.88 60.20
C VAL A 717 9.00 31.50 58.87
N TRP A 718 9.42 30.89 57.77
CA TRP A 718 9.10 31.34 56.43
C TRP A 718 8.82 30.17 55.49
N THR A 719 7.96 30.43 54.51
CA THR A 719 7.66 29.52 53.42
C THR A 719 7.88 30.25 52.11
N GLN A 720 8.52 29.60 51.14
CA GLN A 720 8.72 30.14 49.80
C GLN A 720 8.25 29.15 48.74
N ALA A 721 7.33 29.60 47.89
CA ALA A 721 7.04 28.94 46.63
C ALA A 721 8.05 29.39 45.57
N ILE A 722 8.58 28.44 44.82
CA ILE A 722 9.50 28.66 43.70
C ILE A 722 8.86 28.17 42.41
N GLY A 723 8.98 28.95 41.34
CA GLY A 723 8.69 28.54 39.97
C GLY A 723 9.79 29.06 39.06
N ALA A 724 10.48 28.17 38.36
CA ALA A 724 11.63 28.50 37.53
C ALA A 724 11.54 27.82 36.16
N THR A 725 12.04 28.50 35.15
CA THR A 725 12.18 27.99 33.78
C THR A 725 13.54 28.38 33.25
N GLY A 726 14.20 27.46 32.53
CA GLY A 726 15.49 27.69 31.92
C GLY A 726 15.54 27.16 30.49
N GLN A 727 16.41 27.75 29.70
CA GLN A 727 16.67 27.33 28.33
C GLN A 727 18.15 27.47 28.02
N THR A 728 18.75 26.42 27.48
CA THR A 728 20.11 26.39 26.92
C THR A 728 20.03 26.06 25.43
N ASP A 729 20.78 26.76 24.60
CA ASP A 729 20.80 26.55 23.16
C ASP A 729 21.63 25.32 22.76
N SER A 730 21.35 24.78 21.57
CA SER A 730 22.06 23.62 21.04
C SER A 730 23.50 23.96 20.69
N SER A 731 24.41 23.02 20.94
CA SER A 731 25.78 23.08 20.45
C SER A 731 25.98 22.12 19.26
N ARG A 732 27.23 21.99 18.78
CA ARG A 732 27.58 20.97 17.77
C ARG A 732 27.36 19.54 18.27
N ASP A 733 27.55 19.32 19.58
CA ASP A 733 27.64 17.98 20.16
C ASP A 733 26.43 17.64 21.06
N ALA A 734 25.63 18.63 21.48
CA ALA A 734 24.48 18.45 22.36
C ALA A 734 23.23 19.20 21.85
N SER A 735 22.06 18.61 22.03
CA SER A 735 20.77 19.29 21.88
C SER A 735 20.67 20.43 22.90
N GLY A 736 19.87 21.45 22.54
CA GLY A 736 19.43 22.44 23.51
C GLY A 736 18.57 21.79 24.59
N LEU A 737 18.53 22.41 25.77
CA LEU A 737 17.87 21.91 26.97
C LEU A 737 16.83 22.91 27.46
N GLU A 738 15.65 22.45 27.84
CA GLU A 738 14.64 23.22 28.55
C GLU A 738 14.48 22.67 29.97
N THR A 739 14.43 23.55 30.96
CA THR A 739 14.24 23.17 32.37
C THR A 739 12.99 23.84 32.92
N ARG A 740 12.24 23.13 33.76
CA ARG A 740 11.11 23.68 34.52
C ARG A 740 11.15 23.14 35.93
N THR A 741 11.14 24.01 36.92
CA THR A 741 11.22 23.62 38.33
C THR A 741 10.16 24.33 39.15
N SER A 742 9.46 23.59 40.00
CA SER A 742 8.48 24.15 40.93
C SER A 742 8.59 23.49 42.29
N GLY A 743 8.35 24.23 43.37
CA GLY A 743 8.52 23.66 44.71
C GLY A 743 8.16 24.58 45.85
N LEU A 744 8.29 24.03 47.06
CA LEU A 744 8.05 24.71 48.32
C LEU A 744 9.24 24.50 49.26
N LEU A 745 9.77 25.60 49.78
CA LEU A 745 10.81 25.65 50.78
C LEU A 745 10.23 26.16 52.10
N PHE A 746 10.62 25.55 53.20
CA PHE A 746 10.25 25.93 54.55
C PHE A 746 11.53 26.19 55.34
N GLY A 747 11.62 27.33 56.00
CA GLY A 747 12.77 27.66 56.82
C GLY A 747 12.37 28.26 58.15
N ALA A 748 13.28 28.13 59.10
CA ALA A 748 13.20 28.81 60.38
C ALA A 748 14.57 29.34 60.76
N ASP A 749 14.61 30.54 61.33
CA ASP A 749 15.85 31.18 61.75
C ASP A 749 15.64 32.05 62.99
N VAL A 750 16.67 32.09 63.84
CA VAL A 750 16.66 32.79 65.13
C VAL A 750 17.93 33.61 65.31
N PRO A 751 17.85 34.80 65.92
CA PRO A 751 19.05 35.52 66.34
C PRO A 751 19.73 34.80 67.49
N LEU A 752 21.06 34.79 67.48
CA LEU A 752 21.89 34.33 68.60
C LEU A 752 22.29 35.49 69.50
N ASP A 753 22.57 36.64 68.89
CA ASP A 753 22.88 37.93 69.51
C ASP A 753 22.52 39.05 68.51
N ASP A 754 22.93 40.29 68.80
CA ASP A 754 22.66 41.45 67.93
C ASP A 754 23.38 41.38 66.57
N THR A 755 24.34 40.47 66.41
CA THR A 755 25.19 40.30 65.23
C THR A 755 24.80 39.08 64.40
N TRP A 756 24.63 37.92 65.04
CA TRP A 756 24.51 36.61 64.41
C TRP A 756 23.08 36.09 64.36
N ARG A 757 22.75 35.48 63.23
CA ARG A 757 21.51 34.76 62.98
C ARG A 757 21.80 33.43 62.34
N ILE A 758 21.13 32.37 62.80
CA ILE A 758 21.27 31.04 62.23
C ILE A 758 19.90 30.45 61.92
N GLY A 759 19.84 29.60 60.91
CA GLY A 759 18.62 28.95 60.48
C GLY A 759 18.86 27.62 59.80
N ALA A 760 17.77 26.90 59.65
CA ALA A 760 17.70 25.68 58.86
C ALA A 760 16.51 25.78 57.89
N LEU A 761 16.59 25.01 56.81
CA LEU A 761 15.49 24.83 55.87
C LEU A 761 15.33 23.37 55.48
N ALA A 762 14.10 23.01 55.16
CA ALA A 762 13.76 21.80 54.44
C ALA A 762 12.77 22.14 53.32
N GLY A 763 12.74 21.36 52.25
CA GLY A 763 11.80 21.62 51.17
C GLY A 763 11.74 20.50 50.16
N PHE A 764 10.77 20.60 49.26
CA PHE A 764 10.63 19.70 48.12
C PHE A 764 10.42 20.50 46.85
N SER A 765 10.96 20.02 45.74
CA SER A 765 10.67 20.55 44.41
C SER A 765 10.56 19.41 43.41
N ASN A 766 9.85 19.66 42.32
CA ASN A 766 9.80 18.80 41.15
C ASN A 766 10.36 19.58 39.97
N SER A 767 11.21 18.91 39.19
CA SER A 767 11.85 19.47 38.00
C SER A 767 11.62 18.57 36.79
N SER A 768 11.42 19.18 35.62
CA SER A 768 11.43 18.50 34.33
C SER A 768 12.57 19.07 33.45
N PHE A 769 13.28 18.19 32.77
CA PHE A 769 14.39 18.52 31.86
C PHE A 769 14.13 17.89 30.50
N ASP A 770 13.94 18.69 29.47
CA ASP A 770 13.53 18.26 28.12
C ASP A 770 14.57 18.63 27.07
N LEU A 771 14.99 17.68 26.22
CA LEU A 771 15.83 17.97 25.06
C LEU A 771 15.00 18.61 23.93
N ARG A 772 15.48 19.72 23.35
CA ARG A 772 14.73 20.51 22.35
C ARG A 772 14.78 19.96 20.92
N HIS A 773 15.86 19.28 20.54
CA HIS A 773 16.10 18.80 19.17
C HIS A 773 16.48 17.31 19.13
N ALA A 774 16.28 16.60 20.23
CA ALA A 774 16.46 15.16 20.36
C ALA A 774 15.37 14.59 21.28
N SER A 775 15.09 13.30 21.16
CA SER A 775 14.10 12.63 22.02
C SER A 775 14.69 12.36 23.40
N GLY A 776 14.14 12.97 24.45
CA GLY A 776 14.58 12.68 25.82
C GLY A 776 14.01 13.66 26.84
N SER A 777 13.51 13.13 27.94
CA SER A 777 13.08 13.91 29.11
C SER A 777 13.54 13.25 30.41
N THR A 778 13.85 14.05 31.42
CA THR A 778 14.10 13.58 32.79
C THR A 778 13.19 14.33 33.76
N ASP A 779 12.42 13.58 34.53
CA ASP A 779 11.65 14.08 35.66
C ASP A 779 12.48 13.89 36.94
N SER A 780 12.50 14.87 37.84
CA SER A 780 13.29 14.85 39.08
C SER A 780 12.45 15.26 40.29
N ASP A 781 12.31 14.36 41.25
CA ASP A 781 11.77 14.67 42.58
C ASP A 781 12.91 15.01 43.54
N ASN A 782 12.88 16.23 44.07
CA ASN A 782 14.00 16.82 44.79
C ASN A 782 13.63 17.06 46.27
N TYR A 783 14.51 16.65 47.17
CA TYR A 783 14.38 16.88 48.61
C TYR A 783 15.55 17.70 49.11
N HIS A 784 15.27 18.86 49.72
CA HIS A 784 16.28 19.81 50.15
C HIS A 784 16.41 19.83 51.67
N LEU A 785 17.65 19.82 52.17
CA LEU A 785 17.97 20.07 53.57
C LEU A 785 19.17 21.00 53.66
N GLY A 786 19.01 22.14 54.33
CA GLY A 786 20.06 23.15 54.41
C GLY A 786 20.15 23.84 55.76
N VAL A 787 21.33 24.37 56.03
CA VAL A 787 21.63 25.25 57.16
C VAL A 787 22.24 26.54 56.64
N TYR A 788 21.89 27.65 57.23
CA TYR A 788 22.37 28.97 56.84
C TYR A 788 22.56 29.86 58.05
N GLY A 789 23.39 30.88 57.88
CA GLY A 789 23.57 31.91 58.87
C GLY A 789 24.02 33.21 58.25
N GLY A 790 23.87 34.28 59.02
CA GLY A 790 24.32 35.60 58.63
C GLY A 790 24.80 36.37 59.85
N ALA A 791 25.81 37.22 59.62
CA ALA A 791 26.34 38.14 60.61
C ALA A 791 26.39 39.55 60.04
N LYS A 792 26.10 40.58 60.84
CA LYS A 792 26.23 41.98 60.39
C LYS A 792 27.07 42.79 61.38
N TRP A 793 28.22 43.27 60.93
CA TRP A 793 29.12 44.13 61.69
C TRP A 793 29.10 45.55 61.11
N GLY A 794 28.23 46.40 61.66
CA GLY A 794 28.00 47.73 61.11
C GLY A 794 27.52 47.65 59.66
N GLN A 795 28.34 48.13 58.73
CA GLN A 795 28.03 48.10 57.29
C GLN A 795 28.38 46.75 56.63
N LEU A 796 29.22 45.90 57.25
CA LEU A 796 29.65 44.64 56.66
C LEU A 796 28.67 43.51 57.00
N GLY A 797 28.05 42.91 55.98
CA GLY A 797 27.22 41.72 56.09
C GLY A 797 27.93 40.46 55.59
N LEU A 798 27.86 39.38 56.34
CA LEU A 798 28.25 38.03 55.94
C LEU A 798 27.00 37.16 55.83
N ARG A 799 26.93 36.32 54.80
CA ARG A 799 25.91 35.27 54.63
C ARG A 799 26.64 33.99 54.25
N ILE A 800 26.30 32.90 54.92
CA ILE A 800 26.91 31.59 54.67
C ILE A 800 25.85 30.51 54.71
N GLY A 801 26.06 29.44 53.96
CA GLY A 801 25.17 28.29 54.04
C GLY A 801 25.73 27.05 53.38
N ALA A 802 25.10 25.93 53.75
CA ALA A 802 25.34 24.63 53.18
C ALA A 802 23.99 23.94 52.94
N VAL A 803 23.83 23.30 51.78
CA VAL A 803 22.61 22.58 51.43
C VAL A 803 22.95 21.28 50.72
N ARG A 804 22.21 20.23 51.07
CA ARG A 804 22.17 18.97 50.34
C ARG A 804 20.80 18.80 49.71
N THR A 805 20.79 18.44 48.44
CA THR A 805 19.59 18.04 47.72
C THR A 805 19.74 16.59 47.28
N TRP A 806 18.77 15.75 47.60
CA TRP A 806 18.63 14.42 47.03
C TRP A 806 17.68 14.49 45.85
N HIS A 807 18.02 13.80 44.76
CA HIS A 807 17.27 13.75 43.52
C HIS A 807 16.88 12.31 43.20
N GLU A 808 15.59 12.05 43.03
CA GLU A 808 15.07 10.82 42.45
C GLU A 808 14.69 11.12 41.00
N LEU A 809 15.42 10.52 40.05
CA LEU A 809 15.37 10.84 38.63
C LEU A 809 14.69 9.71 37.86
N THR A 810 13.69 10.05 37.05
CA THR A 810 13.12 9.16 36.04
C THR A 810 13.45 9.71 34.66
N ALA A 811 14.34 9.04 33.92
CA ALA A 811 14.70 9.42 32.56
C ALA A 811 13.96 8.57 31.54
N LYS A 812 13.52 9.19 30.44
CA LYS A 812 12.87 8.54 29.30
C LYS A 812 13.48 9.06 28.01
N ARG A 813 13.88 8.17 27.10
CA ARG A 813 14.32 8.55 25.74
C ARG A 813 13.97 7.49 24.72
N THR A 814 13.85 7.92 23.47
CA THR A 814 13.69 7.02 22.31
C THR A 814 14.85 7.23 21.36
N LEU A 815 15.47 6.15 20.93
CA LEU A 815 16.54 6.15 19.94
C LEU A 815 16.04 5.52 18.64
N ASP A 816 15.89 6.33 17.61
CA ASP A 816 15.44 5.89 16.29
C ASP A 816 16.65 5.41 15.47
N LEU A 817 16.82 4.09 15.38
CA LEU A 817 17.82 3.46 14.53
C LEU A 817 17.23 3.20 13.13
N PRO A 818 18.07 3.09 12.08
CA PRO A 818 17.61 2.57 10.81
C PRO A 818 16.98 1.16 10.97
N GLY A 819 15.66 1.08 10.79
CA GLY A 819 14.90 -0.17 10.86
C GLY A 819 14.37 -0.57 12.26
N SER A 820 14.71 0.15 13.33
CA SER A 820 14.14 -0.10 14.68
C SER A 820 14.04 1.18 15.52
N SER A 821 13.18 1.17 16.54
CA SER A 821 13.05 2.26 17.51
C SER A 821 13.18 1.66 18.90
N GLU A 822 14.16 2.12 19.68
CA GLU A 822 14.48 1.61 21.01
C GLU A 822 14.01 2.59 22.07
N HIS A 823 13.21 2.13 23.02
CA HIS A 823 12.64 2.95 24.09
C HIS A 823 13.26 2.62 25.44
N PHE A 824 13.73 3.64 26.15
CA PHE A 824 14.36 3.51 27.46
C PHE A 824 13.56 4.27 28.51
N LYS A 825 13.42 3.65 29.68
CA LYS A 825 12.92 4.30 30.89
C LYS A 825 13.70 3.75 32.08
N GLU A 826 14.45 4.61 32.75
CA GLU A 826 15.26 4.22 33.91
C GLU A 826 15.07 5.16 35.09
N ASP A 827 15.13 4.59 36.30
CA ASP A 827 15.06 5.31 37.56
C ASP A 827 16.44 5.24 38.25
N TYR A 828 17.01 6.40 38.58
CA TYR A 828 18.33 6.49 39.24
C TYR A 828 18.37 7.68 40.21
N LYS A 829 19.45 7.79 41.00
CA LYS A 829 19.58 8.78 42.06
C LYS A 829 20.76 9.71 41.83
N ALA A 830 20.62 10.93 42.31
CA ALA A 830 21.71 11.88 42.38
C ALA A 830 21.65 12.70 43.68
N ALA A 831 22.77 13.33 44.05
CA ALA A 831 22.83 14.24 45.18
C ALA A 831 23.65 15.49 44.86
N THR A 832 23.05 16.65 45.06
CA THR A 832 23.74 17.95 44.96
C THR A 832 24.12 18.44 46.35
N ASN A 833 25.42 18.56 46.62
CA ASN A 833 25.96 19.18 47.82
C ASN A 833 26.50 20.57 47.46
N GLN A 834 26.11 21.58 48.22
CA GLN A 834 26.53 22.96 47.95
C GLN A 834 26.93 23.67 49.23
N VAL A 835 28.02 24.43 49.15
CA VAL A 835 28.46 25.39 50.18
C VAL A 835 28.65 26.76 49.55
N PHE A 836 28.25 27.81 50.24
CA PHE A 836 28.39 29.17 49.72
C PHE A 836 28.65 30.19 50.83
N GLY A 837 29.24 31.31 50.42
CA GLY A 837 29.47 32.48 51.24
C GLY A 837 29.31 33.76 50.45
N GLU A 838 28.79 34.80 51.09
CA GLU A 838 28.61 36.12 50.51
C GLU A 838 29.02 37.21 51.50
N LEU A 839 29.79 38.17 51.01
CA LEU A 839 30.11 39.41 51.71
C LEU A 839 29.38 40.57 51.03
N GLY A 840 28.68 41.38 51.79
CA GLY A 840 28.01 42.61 51.34
C GLY A 840 28.45 43.80 52.18
N TYR A 841 28.57 44.98 51.57
CA TYR A 841 28.87 46.22 52.27
C TYR A 841 27.72 47.22 52.11
N THR A 842 26.89 47.37 53.15
CA THR A 842 25.70 48.21 53.12
C THR A 842 26.06 49.70 53.24
N ILE A 843 25.73 50.48 52.21
CA ILE A 843 25.80 51.93 52.18
C ILE A 843 24.39 52.47 52.44
N GLU A 844 24.22 53.19 53.55
CA GLU A 844 22.95 53.76 53.97
C GLU A 844 22.75 55.16 53.38
N MET A 845 21.65 55.38 52.67
CA MET A 845 21.30 56.63 51.98
C MET A 845 19.88 57.06 52.36
N GLY A 846 19.66 57.35 53.65
CA GLY A 846 18.35 57.73 54.17
C GLY A 846 17.37 56.55 54.15
N ASN A 847 16.34 56.62 53.30
CA ASN A 847 15.38 55.52 53.12
C ASN A 847 15.81 54.49 52.05
N ALA A 848 16.99 54.65 51.45
CA ALA A 848 17.57 53.71 50.49
C ALA A 848 18.85 53.05 51.02
N LEU A 849 19.09 51.81 50.60
CA LEU A 849 20.30 51.04 50.84
C LEU A 849 20.92 50.65 49.50
N LEU A 850 22.24 50.73 49.42
CA LEU A 850 23.03 50.20 48.32
C LEU A 850 24.08 49.23 48.87
N GLU A 851 24.12 48.00 48.37
CA GLU A 851 25.00 46.94 48.86
C GLU A 851 25.76 46.31 47.69
N PRO A 852 27.01 46.74 47.40
CA PRO A 852 27.93 45.91 46.64
C PRO A 852 28.18 44.59 47.38
N PHE A 853 28.18 43.48 46.67
CA PHE A 853 28.43 42.16 47.23
C PHE A 853 29.33 41.29 46.36
N ALA A 854 30.01 40.36 47.01
CA ALA A 854 30.78 39.29 46.40
C ALA A 854 30.33 37.94 46.97
N ASN A 855 29.88 37.05 46.10
CA ASN A 855 29.40 35.70 46.43
C ASN A 855 30.31 34.64 45.83
N LEU A 856 30.58 33.58 46.58
CA LEU A 856 31.24 32.37 46.13
C LEU A 856 30.39 31.16 46.50
N ALA A 857 30.14 30.27 45.54
CA ALA A 857 29.42 29.02 45.76
C ALA A 857 30.18 27.85 45.12
N HIS A 858 30.34 26.76 45.85
CA HIS A 858 30.92 25.51 45.34
C HIS A 858 29.83 24.45 45.35
N VAL A 859 29.58 23.84 44.18
CA VAL A 859 28.54 22.83 43.95
C VAL A 859 29.22 21.54 43.54
N ARG A 860 28.87 20.45 44.23
CA ARG A 860 29.25 19.08 43.86
C ARG A 860 27.99 18.28 43.58
N LEU A 861 27.91 17.68 42.40
CA LEU A 861 26.85 16.75 42.00
C LEU A 861 27.45 15.34 41.94
N ASP A 862 26.87 14.41 42.69
CA ASP A 862 27.19 12.98 42.62
C ASP A 862 25.99 12.25 41.97
N THR A 863 26.20 11.48 40.90
CA THR A 863 25.18 10.66 40.23
C THR A 863 25.52 9.18 40.35
N ASP A 864 24.55 8.37 40.76
CA ASP A 864 24.71 6.92 40.88
C ASP A 864 24.82 6.23 39.51
N ALA A 865 25.39 5.03 39.48
CA ALA A 865 25.42 4.18 38.29
C ALA A 865 24.03 3.58 38.01
N PHE A 866 23.70 3.37 36.74
CA PHE A 866 22.46 2.72 36.29
C PHE A 866 22.67 2.09 34.92
N ASP A 867 21.83 1.14 34.55
CA ASP A 867 21.89 0.48 33.22
C ASP A 867 20.70 0.92 32.38
N GLU A 868 20.90 1.04 31.08
CA GLU A 868 19.84 1.23 30.08
C GLU A 868 19.79 0.00 29.18
N ASN A 869 18.64 -0.68 29.17
CA ASN A 869 18.47 -1.92 28.40
C ASN A 869 17.25 -1.88 27.49
N SER A 870 17.44 -2.34 26.27
CA SER A 870 16.39 -2.62 25.28
C SER A 870 16.61 -4.00 24.66
N ASN A 871 15.84 -4.35 23.63
CA ASN A 871 16.03 -5.61 22.91
C ASN A 871 17.36 -5.65 22.13
N ALA A 872 17.82 -4.51 21.62
CA ALA A 872 19.00 -4.41 20.77
C ALA A 872 20.21 -3.75 21.45
N ILE A 873 19.99 -2.94 22.49
CA ILE A 873 21.02 -2.08 23.11
C ILE A 873 21.09 -2.38 24.61
N SER A 874 22.31 -2.51 25.12
CA SER A 874 22.60 -2.56 26.55
C SER A 874 23.76 -1.61 26.84
N LEU A 875 23.50 -0.61 27.66
CA LEU A 875 24.42 0.45 28.06
C LEU A 875 24.54 0.50 29.58
N GLU A 876 25.76 0.45 30.09
CA GLU A 876 26.05 0.68 31.50
C GLU A 876 26.48 2.14 31.68
N ASN A 877 25.70 2.92 32.42
CA ASN A 877 26.02 4.29 32.80
C ASN A 877 26.73 4.29 34.16
N LYS A 878 27.96 4.82 34.19
CA LYS A 878 28.83 4.78 35.37
C LYS A 878 28.46 5.89 36.35
N SER A 879 28.71 5.65 37.64
CA SER A 879 28.61 6.70 38.65
C SER A 879 29.64 7.79 38.40
N GLN A 880 29.29 9.05 38.67
CA GLN A 880 30.15 10.18 38.36
C GLN A 880 29.97 11.31 39.38
N ASP A 881 31.03 12.07 39.62
CA ASP A 881 30.98 13.32 40.36
C ASP A 881 31.41 14.51 39.48
N ASN A 882 30.69 15.62 39.61
CA ASN A 882 31.01 16.89 38.96
C ASN A 882 31.11 18.00 40.00
N HIS A 883 32.06 18.92 39.82
CA HIS A 883 32.25 20.04 40.73
C HIS A 883 32.38 21.35 39.97
N ILE A 884 31.58 22.34 40.34
CA ILE A 884 31.60 23.68 39.72
C ILE A 884 31.64 24.73 40.81
N THR A 885 32.50 25.73 40.62
CA THR A 885 32.56 26.89 41.48
C THR A 885 31.98 28.09 40.75
N PHE A 886 31.11 28.85 41.42
CA PHE A 886 30.53 30.08 40.90
C PHE A 886 31.01 31.26 41.73
N SER A 887 31.43 32.34 41.08
CA SER A 887 31.60 33.65 41.72
C SER A 887 30.57 34.63 41.16
N THR A 888 29.94 35.42 42.02
CA THR A 888 29.07 36.53 41.59
C THR A 888 29.55 37.82 42.23
N LEU A 889 29.81 38.83 41.40
CA LEU A 889 30.01 40.21 41.86
C LEU A 889 28.77 41.00 41.49
N GLY A 890 28.21 41.73 42.42
CA GLY A 890 26.99 42.47 42.14
C GLY A 890 26.74 43.65 43.06
N LEU A 891 25.63 44.30 42.77
CA LEU A 891 25.13 45.48 43.45
C LEU A 891 23.65 45.26 43.72
N ARG A 892 23.24 45.46 44.97
CA ARG A 892 21.83 45.43 45.37
C ARG A 892 21.39 46.80 45.83
N ALA A 893 20.19 47.19 45.44
CA ALA A 893 19.54 48.41 45.92
C ALA A 893 18.20 48.04 46.57
N ALA A 894 17.86 48.68 47.67
CA ALA A 894 16.54 48.56 48.29
C ALA A 894 16.10 49.91 48.85
N THR A 895 14.81 50.22 48.79
CA THR A 895 14.27 51.41 49.45
C THR A 895 13.10 51.04 50.34
N ARG A 896 12.89 51.79 51.41
CA ARG A 896 11.73 51.65 52.29
C ARG A 896 10.74 52.77 52.01
N LEU A 897 9.49 52.39 51.80
CA LEU A 897 8.35 53.28 51.61
C LEU A 897 7.25 52.88 52.60
N ASN A 898 6.62 53.87 53.24
CA ASN A 898 5.51 53.62 54.15
C ASN A 898 4.20 54.08 53.48
N ALA A 899 3.22 53.20 53.40
CA ALA A 899 1.90 53.48 52.85
C ALA A 899 0.83 53.10 53.90
N GLY A 900 0.46 54.06 54.75
CA GLY A 900 -0.43 53.79 55.90
C GLY A 900 0.24 52.87 56.91
N SER A 901 -0.42 51.76 57.26
CA SER A 901 0.08 50.71 58.16
C SER A 901 0.79 49.56 57.42
N VAL A 902 1.21 49.79 56.17
CA VAL A 902 1.94 48.78 55.37
C VAL A 902 3.29 49.35 54.99
N THR A 903 4.34 48.58 55.30
CA THR A 903 5.72 48.90 54.90
C THR A 903 6.03 48.20 53.57
N ILE A 904 6.40 48.96 52.55
CA ILE A 904 6.74 48.44 51.22
C ILE A 904 8.25 48.59 50.99
N LYS A 905 8.92 47.50 50.63
CA LYS A 905 10.36 47.49 50.35
C LYS A 905 10.63 46.89 48.96
N PRO A 906 10.58 47.71 47.89
CA PRO A 906 11.11 47.29 46.61
C PRO A 906 12.63 47.12 46.68
N ASN A 907 13.14 46.12 45.99
CA ASN A 907 14.55 45.81 45.87
C ASN A 907 14.92 45.39 44.43
N ALA A 908 16.16 45.63 44.07
CA ALA A 908 16.72 45.26 42.77
C ALA A 908 18.16 44.77 42.93
N THR A 909 18.56 43.82 42.09
CA THR A 909 19.90 43.24 42.04
C THR A 909 20.42 43.27 40.61
N LEU A 910 21.67 43.70 40.44
CA LEU A 910 22.41 43.54 39.20
C LEU A 910 23.74 42.87 39.54
N GLY A 911 24.12 41.83 38.80
CA GLY A 911 25.36 41.12 39.04
C GLY A 911 25.97 40.49 37.80
N TRP A 912 27.21 40.06 37.94
CA TRP A 912 27.94 39.29 36.95
C TRP A 912 28.42 37.99 37.59
N ARG A 913 27.93 36.86 37.08
CA ARG A 913 28.28 35.51 37.52
C ARG A 913 29.34 34.93 36.60
N ARG A 914 30.32 34.24 37.17
CA ARG A 914 31.29 33.42 36.44
C ARG A 914 31.35 32.00 37.01
N ALA A 915 31.31 31.00 36.14
CA ALA A 915 31.50 29.59 36.49
C ALA A 915 32.95 29.15 36.20
N TYR A 916 33.53 28.36 37.10
CA TYR A 916 34.89 27.83 37.02
C TYR A 916 34.88 26.30 37.15
N GLY A 917 35.85 25.66 36.52
CA GLY A 917 35.92 24.21 36.39
C GLY A 917 35.45 23.75 35.00
N ASP A 918 35.08 22.48 34.92
CA ASP A 918 34.42 21.93 33.75
C ASP A 918 32.96 22.39 33.74
N VAL A 919 32.59 23.10 32.67
CA VAL A 919 31.24 23.66 32.50
C VAL A 919 30.46 22.87 31.47
N THR A 920 30.98 21.77 30.97
CA THR A 920 30.27 20.89 30.05
C THR A 920 30.24 19.52 30.68
N PRO A 921 29.26 19.26 31.58
CA PRO A 921 29.10 17.96 32.19
C PRO A 921 29.08 16.86 31.14
N GLU A 922 29.79 15.78 31.43
CA GLU A 922 29.85 14.59 30.58
C GLU A 922 29.16 13.44 31.31
N SER A 923 28.51 12.53 30.58
CA SER A 923 28.04 11.26 31.12
C SER A 923 28.93 10.12 30.62
N ARG A 924 29.34 9.23 31.52
CA ARG A 924 30.18 8.07 31.20
C ARG A 924 29.33 6.82 30.98
N SER A 925 29.40 6.27 29.78
CA SER A 925 28.63 5.08 29.39
C SER A 925 29.54 4.03 28.77
N ALA A 926 29.14 2.76 28.79
CA ALA A 926 29.82 1.68 28.10
C ALA A 926 28.80 0.73 27.48
N PHE A 927 29.04 0.30 26.24
CA PHE A 927 28.30 -0.84 25.68
C PHE A 927 28.73 -2.12 26.38
N SER A 928 27.84 -3.11 26.46
CA SER A 928 28.22 -4.45 26.92
C SER A 928 29.44 -4.99 26.14
N GLY A 929 30.52 -5.29 26.87
CA GLY A 929 31.81 -5.76 26.33
C GLY A 929 32.74 -4.67 25.76
N GLY A 930 32.32 -3.40 25.75
CA GLY A 930 33.08 -2.27 25.21
C GLY A 930 33.81 -1.43 26.26
N SER A 931 34.66 -0.53 25.77
CA SER A 931 35.30 0.50 26.57
C SER A 931 34.34 1.64 26.92
N THR A 932 34.60 2.32 28.03
CA THR A 932 33.84 3.51 28.45
C THR A 932 34.07 4.66 27.49
N PHE A 933 32.99 5.37 27.15
CA PHE A 933 32.99 6.59 26.36
C PHE A 933 32.19 7.69 27.08
N GLU A 934 32.43 8.94 26.68
CA GLU A 934 31.85 10.13 27.30
C GLU A 934 30.94 10.85 26.32
N LEU A 935 29.75 11.26 26.79
CA LEU A 935 28.83 12.12 26.07
C LEU A 935 28.78 13.48 26.75
N SER A 936 29.12 14.54 26.03
CA SER A 936 29.01 15.91 26.51
C SER A 936 27.56 16.40 26.44
N GLY A 937 27.05 17.00 27.53
CA GLY A 937 25.70 17.57 27.60
C GLY A 937 25.65 19.06 27.24
N ALA A 938 24.48 19.67 27.46
CA ALA A 938 24.28 21.11 27.32
C ALA A 938 25.22 21.91 28.26
N PRO A 939 26.06 22.83 27.76
CA PRO A 939 27.05 23.49 28.58
C PRO A 939 26.44 24.52 29.55
N ILE A 940 26.99 24.57 30.76
CA ILE A 940 26.74 25.61 31.75
C ILE A 940 27.38 26.92 31.30
N ALA A 941 26.62 28.01 31.33
CA ALA A 941 27.10 29.32 30.90
C ALA A 941 28.28 29.81 31.76
N ARG A 942 29.48 29.89 31.16
CA ARG A 942 30.70 30.36 31.83
C ARG A 942 30.56 31.75 32.42
N SER A 943 29.79 32.63 31.80
CA SER A 943 29.54 33.98 32.29
C SER A 943 28.12 34.40 31.98
N ALA A 944 27.44 34.97 32.97
CA ALA A 944 26.04 35.38 32.86
C ALA A 944 25.81 36.69 33.62
N ALA A 945 24.97 37.56 33.04
CA ALA A 945 24.39 38.68 33.77
C ALA A 945 23.31 38.16 34.72
N VAL A 946 23.31 38.64 35.96
CA VAL A 946 22.33 38.31 36.99
C VAL A 946 21.44 39.54 37.21
N LEU A 947 20.13 39.34 37.13
CA LEU A 947 19.12 40.38 37.28
C LEU A 947 18.15 39.94 38.37
N GLY A 948 17.82 40.84 39.30
CA GLY A 948 16.82 40.56 40.33
C GLY A 948 15.94 41.78 40.55
N ALA A 949 14.66 41.54 40.78
CA ALA A 949 13.70 42.57 41.17
C ALA A 949 12.68 41.96 42.13
N GLY A 950 12.39 42.64 43.23
CA GLY A 950 11.44 42.14 44.20
C GLY A 950 10.77 43.22 45.02
N VAL A 951 9.75 42.83 45.75
CA VAL A 951 9.03 43.68 46.71
C VAL A 951 8.68 42.87 47.94
N ASP A 952 9.08 43.35 49.11
CA ASP A 952 8.61 42.84 50.41
C ASP A 952 7.51 43.78 50.95
N LEU A 953 6.41 43.21 51.44
CA LEU A 953 5.28 43.90 52.06
C LEU A 953 5.17 43.48 53.53
N GLY A 954 5.35 44.44 54.44
CA GLY A 954 5.11 44.27 55.87
C GLY A 954 3.65 44.55 56.15
N LEU A 955 2.87 43.50 56.39
CA LEU A 955 1.43 43.59 56.65
C LEU A 955 1.13 43.83 58.14
N SER A 956 2.02 43.37 59.02
CA SER A 956 2.04 43.66 60.46
C SER A 956 3.45 43.48 61.01
N ASP A 957 3.64 43.76 62.31
CA ASP A 957 4.90 43.50 63.04
C ASP A 957 5.27 42.00 63.10
N THR A 958 4.35 41.11 62.71
CA THR A 958 4.51 39.65 62.74
C THR A 958 4.34 38.98 61.39
N LEU A 959 3.80 39.64 60.36
CA LEU A 959 3.58 39.05 59.03
C LEU A 959 4.14 39.90 57.88
N SER A 960 4.93 39.26 57.00
CA SER A 960 5.34 39.85 55.72
C SER A 960 5.20 38.89 54.55
N VAL A 961 4.97 39.46 53.37
CA VAL A 961 4.83 38.74 52.11
C VAL A 961 5.77 39.37 51.08
N GLY A 962 6.55 38.55 50.39
CA GLY A 962 7.48 38.98 49.36
C GLY A 962 7.19 38.33 48.01
N LEU A 963 7.39 39.08 46.94
CA LEU A 963 7.42 38.57 45.57
C LEU A 963 8.76 38.97 44.94
N SER A 964 9.50 38.03 44.36
CA SER A 964 10.76 38.29 43.66
C SER A 964 10.84 37.59 42.32
N TYR A 965 11.52 38.24 41.38
CA TYR A 965 11.97 37.70 40.11
C TYR A 965 13.50 37.67 40.11
N ASP A 966 14.08 36.54 39.71
CA ASP A 966 15.51 36.39 39.46
C ASP A 966 15.74 35.85 38.05
N GLY A 967 16.65 36.50 37.31
CA GLY A 967 17.04 36.12 35.97
C GLY A 967 18.55 35.94 35.85
N GLN A 968 18.98 34.97 35.06
CA GLN A 968 20.36 34.82 34.61
C GLN A 968 20.39 34.71 33.10
N VAL A 969 21.16 35.57 32.43
CA VAL A 969 21.18 35.65 30.96
C VAL A 969 22.61 35.64 30.47
N SER A 970 22.88 34.78 29.49
CA SER A 970 24.14 34.68 28.76
C SER A 970 23.87 34.64 27.25
N ASN A 971 24.90 34.44 26.42
CA ASN A 971 24.72 34.33 24.98
C ASN A 971 23.95 33.07 24.56
N ASP A 972 24.09 31.97 25.32
CA ASP A 972 23.64 30.63 24.91
C ASP A 972 22.71 29.99 25.96
N ALA A 973 22.36 30.71 27.01
CA ALA A 973 21.45 30.24 28.06
C ALA A 973 20.72 31.39 28.76
N SER A 974 19.46 31.14 29.14
CA SER A 974 18.65 32.03 29.96
C SER A 974 17.85 31.26 31.00
N ASP A 975 17.93 31.69 32.26
CA ASP A 975 17.18 31.13 33.37
C ASP A 975 16.37 32.21 34.06
N GLN A 976 15.16 31.87 34.46
CA GLN A 976 14.23 32.78 35.11
C GLN A 976 13.53 32.08 36.27
N SER A 977 13.29 32.80 37.37
CA SER A 977 12.50 32.31 38.49
C SER A 977 11.62 33.39 39.07
N LEU A 978 10.39 33.02 39.41
CA LEU A 978 9.44 33.81 40.17
C LEU A 978 9.23 33.14 41.52
N ASN A 979 9.38 33.90 42.60
CA ASN A 979 9.31 33.38 43.96
C ASN A 979 8.31 34.18 44.78
N ALA A 980 7.50 33.49 45.59
CA ALA A 980 6.60 34.11 46.55
C ALA A 980 6.93 33.61 47.95
N ARG A 981 7.20 34.53 48.88
CA ARG A 981 7.60 34.23 50.25
C ARG A 981 6.58 34.76 51.25
N VAL A 982 6.26 33.96 52.26
CA VAL A 982 5.53 34.39 53.45
C VAL A 982 6.45 34.22 54.65
N THR A 983 6.49 35.20 55.54
CA THR A 983 7.39 35.23 56.69
C THR A 983 6.62 35.67 57.93
N LEU A 984 6.73 34.87 58.99
CA LEU A 984 6.02 35.06 60.26
C LEU A 984 7.04 35.14 61.42
N ALA A 985 7.04 36.25 62.15
CA ALA A 985 7.83 36.42 63.38
C ALA A 985 7.04 36.00 64.62
N PHE A 986 7.71 35.33 65.57
CA PHE A 986 7.17 34.95 66.87
C PHE A 986 8.01 35.49 68.03
#